data_AF-A0A1H5PYW2-F1
#
_entry.id   AF-A0A1H5PYW2-F1
#
_cell.length_a   1.000
_cell.length_b   1.000
_cell.length_c   1.000
_cell.angle_alpha   90.00
_cell.angle_beta   90.00
_cell.angle_gamma   90.00
#
_symmetry.space_group_name_H-M   'P 1'
#
loop_
_entity.id
_entity.type
_entity.pdbx_description
1 polymer ?
#
loop_
_entity_poly.entity_id
_entity_poly.type
_entity_poly.pdbx_seq_one_letter_code
_entity_poly.pdbx_strand_id
1 'polypeptide(L)'
;MTWRRRGASVLAAGLMAGVPAVAVPAASAEAESNPLVNPSFEAPVGAGGEIEGWSVLWLPPAGTAEVTGDRASDGAQSLHFVDSDTRLGGAVASAAVPAVAGEEYRIRLDLYVTSGTMNSTVYYLDDAGERVGIDTYRWDSVLEAWSPQTWVTTVPEGATQAQVVMNSGSTATVDAYVDNVRFEPAPFRGTEESLGRPLTDLVSAGIGYTTDASGRAIGVVIAKGEPSVASVVDINTGELLHSQEMPKIGQAWTYVTAADRSIYIGSDFVGAIYRFDPDAMTFELLNEKPYGQTNLWGIGMTESGRIVWGSYPDGKLFSYNPADGSWHDHGTVNPGNKYARVIDIVGETAYVGLGATAAVLAKVDLTTDEVTILPNPPSETNQEFVDDIDIRGDLMFVRYRPSSILHVYDLTTGEWVDEIEQPVVGLNVSPEFETVRDGQTHREVMFPLVGGESLAYDLDTGATRPTCFDIGGSAVRNWSDVPMRIDGMSDQVLVTARGNNGEFFAFDPATDTCKKLPTQALGAATTMRTIGTGPAGDIYTGGAAFAHIDPDTGAATSLPLNGQIMDFHSHDGLLIYGTYTGAGIDVYDPSLPWEAGVNPRPRLRVGHQQDRPIAMTSMDDKVAIGTFPVPARLGGALAILDPDTMTMEVYDNLIENQSIYALQYRDGLLYGGSGITGGLGQEPTETEGKLFVFDPATEEVVFETVPVPGDGHVSGLVFDDEGYLWGVTANAIFKFDPDTREVVAQRRYFNTDDSRAYVRGRELYWHDDMLVGATSGRVFEVDPDTLDMEIIATNTANLAIDKDGRYYYGRSSELLRWTPAEPAPRCDVTVDEDRTAPLTADGTTVCVDGVTVGGPVSVSGGGSLHVTDATIAGPLRVTSAGTVDVTGSTLNGPVDIGGTSTRLRFTGNTVTGPVRLTGNAADEFSFTANEVTGPLTCTGNNTYLVGQTGSNTVAGPRDGQCRVGRE
;
A
#
# COMPACT_ATOMS: atom_id res chain seq x y z
N MET A 1 8.11 -23.99 -75.29
CA MET A 1 8.53 -23.00 -76.32
C MET A 1 8.91 -21.73 -75.57
N THR A 2 10.21 -21.50 -75.35
CA THR A 2 11.04 -20.46 -76.02
C THR A 2 10.92 -19.09 -75.32
N TRP A 3 11.94 -18.40 -74.78
CA TRP A 3 13.40 -18.42 -75.00
C TRP A 3 14.18 -17.82 -73.80
N ARG A 4 15.47 -18.16 -73.75
CA ARG A 4 16.52 -17.64 -72.86
C ARG A 4 17.22 -16.41 -73.47
N ARG A 5 17.74 -15.55 -72.57
CA ARG A 5 19.02 -14.79 -72.57
C ARG A 5 19.36 -13.85 -73.75
N ARG A 6 19.80 -12.64 -73.39
CA ARG A 6 21.22 -12.17 -73.43
C ARG A 6 21.32 -10.75 -72.86
N GLY A 7 22.34 -10.52 -72.03
CA GLY A 7 22.67 -9.20 -71.47
C GLY A 7 23.81 -8.49 -72.21
N ALA A 8 24.23 -7.37 -71.66
CA ALA A 8 25.62 -6.91 -71.54
C ALA A 8 25.66 -5.54 -70.85
N SER A 9 26.61 -5.42 -69.91
CA SER A 9 26.96 -4.26 -69.09
C SER A 9 27.71 -3.17 -69.88
N VAL A 10 27.59 -1.90 -69.47
CA VAL A 10 28.68 -0.89 -69.50
C VAL A 10 28.51 0.09 -68.32
N LEU A 11 29.61 0.34 -67.62
CA LEU A 11 29.79 1.30 -66.52
C LEU A 11 29.65 2.77 -66.96
N ALA A 12 29.21 3.64 -66.04
CA ALA A 12 29.73 5.00 -65.92
C ALA A 12 29.66 5.46 -64.46
N ALA A 13 30.81 5.84 -63.92
CA ALA A 13 30.98 6.47 -62.61
C ALA A 13 30.57 7.96 -62.64
N GLY A 14 30.18 8.51 -61.49
CA GLY A 14 30.31 9.95 -61.24
C GLY A 14 29.25 10.58 -60.34
N LEU A 15 29.71 11.03 -59.16
CA LEU A 15 29.19 12.11 -58.31
C LEU A 15 27.94 11.84 -57.46
N MET A 16 28.16 11.34 -56.24
CA MET A 16 27.30 11.70 -55.10
C MET A 16 27.78 13.03 -54.52
N ALA A 17 26.92 14.04 -54.60
CA ALA A 17 27.04 15.27 -53.82
C ALA A 17 26.68 14.94 -52.36
N GLY A 18 27.59 15.23 -51.44
CA GLY A 18 27.37 15.08 -50.01
C GLY A 18 26.28 16.03 -49.53
N VAL A 19 25.24 15.47 -48.93
CA VAL A 19 24.33 16.18 -48.03
C VAL A 19 25.07 16.30 -46.69
N PRO A 20 25.14 17.50 -46.07
CA PRO A 20 25.82 17.63 -44.79
C PRO A 20 25.05 16.81 -43.76
N ALA A 21 25.76 15.94 -43.04
CA ALA A 21 25.25 15.34 -41.83
C ALA A 21 24.83 16.49 -40.90
N VAL A 22 23.54 16.55 -40.56
CA VAL A 22 23.08 17.34 -39.44
C VAL A 22 23.71 16.67 -38.23
N ALA A 23 24.73 17.32 -37.69
CA ALA A 23 25.30 16.93 -36.41
C ALA A 23 24.18 17.04 -35.37
N VAL A 24 23.81 15.89 -34.80
CA VAL A 24 23.15 15.87 -33.49
C VAL A 24 24.11 16.65 -32.58
N PRO A 25 23.67 17.74 -31.92
CA PRO A 25 24.54 18.39 -30.96
C PRO A 25 24.88 17.35 -29.90
N ALA A 26 26.18 17.08 -29.74
CA ALA A 26 26.66 16.31 -28.61
C ALA A 26 26.07 16.92 -27.35
N ALA A 27 25.56 16.06 -26.44
CA ALA A 27 25.19 16.43 -25.09
C ALA A 27 26.38 17.17 -24.45
N SER A 28 26.35 18.49 -24.52
CA SER A 28 27.37 19.36 -23.96
C SER A 28 26.66 20.32 -23.01
N ALA A 29 26.23 19.77 -21.89
CA ALA A 29 25.88 20.53 -20.67
C ALA A 29 25.87 19.65 -19.40
N GLU A 30 25.81 18.32 -19.51
CA GLU A 30 25.66 17.39 -18.37
C GLU A 30 26.94 16.62 -17.97
N ALA A 31 28.11 17.18 -18.27
CA ALA A 31 29.41 16.52 -18.07
C ALA A 31 30.13 16.93 -16.76
N GLU A 32 29.42 17.40 -15.74
CA GLU A 32 30.05 17.75 -14.46
C GLU A 32 29.65 16.78 -13.34
N SER A 33 30.69 16.06 -12.87
CA SER A 33 30.87 15.38 -11.58
C SER A 33 30.46 13.91 -11.38
N ASN A 34 30.83 12.99 -12.29
CA ASN A 34 31.06 11.60 -11.87
C ASN A 34 32.49 11.49 -11.26
N PRO A 35 32.65 11.23 -9.94
CA PRO A 35 33.95 11.16 -9.28
C PRO A 35 34.67 9.82 -9.49
N LEU A 36 33.99 8.82 -10.07
CA LEU A 36 34.58 7.51 -10.35
C LEU A 36 35.67 7.61 -11.43
N VAL A 37 36.78 6.91 -11.23
CA VAL A 37 37.86 6.80 -12.22
C VAL A 37 37.55 5.66 -13.18
N ASN A 38 37.72 5.91 -14.49
CA ASN A 38 37.44 4.96 -15.57
C ASN A 38 36.02 4.32 -15.49
N PRO A 39 34.96 5.12 -15.42
CA PRO A 39 33.59 4.63 -15.20
C PRO A 39 33.00 3.82 -16.37
N SER A 40 33.47 4.08 -17.60
CA SER A 40 33.06 3.38 -18.82
C SER A 40 34.07 2.29 -19.26
N PHE A 41 35.05 1.98 -18.42
CA PHE A 41 36.09 0.98 -18.68
C PHE A 41 36.95 1.18 -19.94
N GLU A 42 36.94 2.37 -20.55
CA GLU A 42 37.66 2.66 -21.80
C GLU A 42 39.18 2.88 -21.64
N ALA A 43 39.68 3.01 -20.41
CA ALA A 43 41.10 3.15 -20.17
C ALA A 43 41.87 1.87 -20.56
N PRO A 44 43.11 1.98 -21.09
CA PRO A 44 43.92 0.81 -21.43
C PRO A 44 44.15 -0.11 -20.24
N VAL A 45 43.82 -1.40 -20.41
CA VAL A 45 44.07 -2.44 -19.39
C VAL A 45 45.57 -2.68 -19.22
N GLY A 46 46.02 -2.76 -17.97
CA GLY A 46 47.41 -3.03 -17.62
C GLY A 46 47.89 -4.41 -18.09
N ALA A 47 49.21 -4.58 -18.22
CA ALA A 47 49.81 -5.83 -18.72
C ALA A 47 49.53 -7.05 -17.83
N GLY A 48 49.12 -6.83 -16.56
CA GLY A 48 48.68 -7.87 -15.62
C GLY A 48 47.17 -7.99 -15.48
N GLY A 49 46.38 -7.31 -16.32
CA GLY A 49 44.92 -7.24 -16.21
C GLY A 49 44.41 -6.16 -15.27
N GLU A 50 45.26 -5.22 -14.86
CA GLU A 50 44.86 -4.12 -13.98
C GLU A 50 43.87 -3.18 -14.67
N ILE A 51 42.74 -2.91 -14.02
CA ILE A 51 41.70 -2.00 -14.49
C ILE A 51 41.90 -0.66 -13.75
N GLU A 52 42.23 0.40 -14.46
CA GLU A 52 42.44 1.71 -13.84
C GLU A 52 41.21 2.12 -13.03
N GLY A 53 41.40 2.52 -11.76
CA GLY A 53 40.30 2.93 -10.88
C GLY A 53 39.46 1.80 -10.28
N TRP A 54 39.71 0.53 -10.61
CA TRP A 54 38.94 -0.61 -10.13
C TRP A 54 39.84 -1.75 -9.63
N SER A 55 39.45 -2.40 -8.53
CA SER A 55 40.23 -3.46 -7.89
C SER A 55 39.36 -4.66 -7.59
N VAL A 56 39.86 -5.85 -7.93
CA VAL A 56 39.25 -7.11 -7.49
C VAL A 56 39.46 -7.25 -5.99
N LEU A 57 38.39 -7.21 -5.20
CA LEU A 57 38.46 -7.42 -3.75
C LEU A 57 38.62 -8.91 -3.44
N TRP A 58 37.79 -9.75 -4.06
CA TRP A 58 37.90 -11.20 -4.04
C TRP A 58 37.12 -11.80 -5.21
N LEU A 59 37.52 -13.00 -5.64
CA LEU A 59 36.78 -13.83 -6.60
C LEU A 59 36.71 -15.26 -6.08
N PRO A 60 35.61 -15.99 -6.33
CA PRO A 60 35.57 -17.42 -6.08
C PRO A 60 36.46 -18.17 -7.08
N PRO A 61 36.81 -19.45 -6.83
CA PRO A 61 37.64 -20.23 -7.73
C PRO A 61 37.13 -20.33 -9.18
N ALA A 62 35.82 -20.13 -9.37
CA ALA A 62 35.15 -20.16 -10.67
C ALA A 62 34.57 -18.78 -11.07
N GLY A 63 35.22 -17.70 -10.64
CA GLY A 63 34.87 -16.33 -11.01
C GLY A 63 36.00 -15.57 -11.70
N THR A 64 35.63 -14.69 -12.63
CA THR A 64 36.53 -13.83 -13.41
C THR A 64 35.99 -12.41 -13.49
N ALA A 65 36.88 -11.44 -13.58
CA ALA A 65 36.56 -10.04 -13.83
C ALA A 65 37.61 -9.46 -14.79
N GLU A 66 37.20 -9.07 -15.99
CA GLU A 66 38.10 -8.54 -17.02
C GLU A 66 37.41 -7.50 -17.90
N VAL A 67 38.18 -6.56 -18.44
CA VAL A 67 37.66 -5.62 -19.45
C VAL A 67 37.82 -6.25 -20.83
N THR A 68 36.73 -6.30 -21.60
CA THR A 68 36.67 -6.98 -22.91
C THR A 68 35.94 -6.13 -23.94
N GLY A 69 36.29 -6.31 -25.21
CA GLY A 69 35.60 -5.72 -26.36
C GLY A 69 34.49 -6.61 -26.95
N ASP A 70 34.15 -7.72 -26.29
CA ASP A 70 33.10 -8.63 -26.78
C ASP A 70 31.72 -7.96 -26.82
N ARG A 71 31.44 -7.11 -25.82
CA ARG A 71 30.23 -6.28 -25.72
C ARG A 71 30.59 -4.95 -25.06
N ALA A 72 29.94 -3.87 -25.50
CA ALA A 72 29.98 -2.56 -24.87
C ALA A 72 28.63 -1.88 -25.11
N SER A 73 28.19 -1.03 -24.17
CA SER A 73 26.92 -0.30 -24.29
C SER A 73 27.07 0.90 -25.23
N ASP A 74 28.20 1.59 -25.11
CA ASP A 74 28.80 2.50 -26.07
C ASP A 74 30.32 2.23 -26.13
N GLY A 75 31.11 3.09 -26.79
CA GLY A 75 32.56 2.90 -26.82
C GLY A 75 33.03 1.60 -27.50
N ALA A 76 34.09 1.00 -26.95
CA ALA A 76 34.80 -0.15 -27.49
C ALA A 76 34.95 -1.32 -26.51
N GLN A 77 34.77 -1.13 -25.21
CA GLN A 77 34.97 -2.18 -24.21
C GLN A 77 34.13 -1.96 -22.94
N SER A 78 33.87 -3.03 -22.18
CA SER A 78 33.16 -2.98 -20.89
C SER A 78 33.73 -4.00 -19.90
N LEU A 79 33.30 -3.94 -18.63
CA LEU A 79 33.68 -4.93 -17.61
C LEU A 79 32.84 -6.20 -17.77
N HIS A 80 33.46 -7.34 -18.06
CA HIS A 80 32.83 -8.66 -17.99
C HIS A 80 33.11 -9.33 -16.64
N PHE A 81 32.04 -9.66 -15.92
CA PHE A 81 32.08 -10.26 -14.60
C PHE A 81 31.32 -11.59 -14.60
N VAL A 82 32.03 -12.66 -14.25
CA VAL A 82 31.51 -14.03 -14.23
C VAL A 82 31.72 -14.63 -12.85
N ASP A 83 30.69 -15.29 -12.33
CA ASP A 83 30.74 -16.15 -11.15
C ASP A 83 29.81 -17.34 -11.34
N SER A 84 30.35 -18.55 -11.27
CA SER A 84 29.59 -19.80 -11.38
C SER A 84 29.57 -20.63 -10.09
N ASP A 85 30.10 -20.12 -8.97
CA ASP A 85 29.97 -20.79 -7.66
C ASP A 85 28.62 -20.43 -7.00
N THR A 86 28.05 -21.36 -6.24
CA THR A 86 26.76 -21.21 -5.53
C THR A 86 26.94 -21.20 -4.02
N ARG A 87 28.19 -21.10 -3.54
CA ARG A 87 28.57 -21.12 -2.12
C ARG A 87 29.40 -19.91 -1.70
N LEU A 88 30.00 -19.21 -2.66
CA LEU A 88 30.86 -18.05 -2.49
C LEU A 88 30.42 -16.99 -3.51
N GLY A 89 30.72 -15.72 -3.25
CA GLY A 89 30.52 -14.64 -4.22
C GLY A 89 31.85 -13.97 -4.57
N GLY A 90 31.86 -13.14 -5.61
CA GLY A 90 32.97 -12.28 -6.02
C GLY A 90 32.62 -10.80 -5.93
N ALA A 91 33.64 -9.94 -5.91
CA ALA A 91 33.47 -8.50 -5.86
C ALA A 91 34.62 -7.74 -6.54
N VAL A 92 34.26 -6.74 -7.34
CA VAL A 92 35.15 -5.73 -7.93
C VAL A 92 34.70 -4.37 -7.43
N ALA A 93 35.62 -3.56 -6.92
CA ALA A 93 35.30 -2.27 -6.31
C ALA A 93 36.04 -1.12 -6.98
N SER A 94 35.39 0.04 -7.09
CA SER A 94 36.01 1.28 -7.53
C SER A 94 37.08 1.74 -6.55
N ALA A 95 37.86 2.76 -6.91
CA ALA A 95 38.55 3.58 -5.91
C ALA A 95 37.50 4.27 -5.01
N ALA A 96 37.87 4.55 -3.75
CA ALA A 96 37.03 5.33 -2.87
C ALA A 96 36.93 6.77 -3.38
N VAL A 97 35.72 7.32 -3.37
CA VAL A 97 35.40 8.69 -3.80
C VAL A 97 34.76 9.47 -2.64
N PRO A 98 34.86 10.81 -2.59
CA PRO A 98 34.23 11.60 -1.54
C PRO A 98 32.70 11.41 -1.49
N ALA A 99 32.15 11.36 -0.28
CA ALA A 99 30.71 11.32 -0.01
C ALA A 99 30.38 12.15 1.23
N VAL A 100 29.21 12.79 1.27
CA VAL A 100 28.80 13.66 2.38
C VAL A 100 27.73 12.95 3.21
N ALA A 101 28.00 12.73 4.50
CA ALA A 101 27.05 12.11 5.42
C ALA A 101 25.69 12.84 5.43
N GLY A 102 24.61 12.08 5.36
CA GLY A 102 23.23 12.58 5.31
C GLY A 102 22.71 12.88 3.91
N GLU A 103 23.59 13.04 2.91
CA GLU A 103 23.18 13.29 1.52
C GLU A 103 22.81 11.99 0.80
N GLU A 104 21.99 12.11 -0.23
CA GLU A 104 21.66 11.00 -1.13
C GLU A 104 22.56 11.03 -2.37
N TYR A 105 22.95 9.85 -2.83
CA TYR A 105 23.70 9.66 -4.06
C TYR A 105 22.99 8.67 -4.97
N ARG A 106 22.99 8.98 -6.26
CA ARG A 106 22.47 8.13 -7.33
C ARG A 106 23.61 7.33 -7.97
N ILE A 107 23.39 6.02 -8.09
CA ILE A 107 24.20 5.09 -8.86
C ILE A 107 23.49 4.86 -10.19
N ARG A 108 24.18 5.04 -11.32
CA ARG A 108 23.71 4.62 -12.65
C ARG A 108 24.72 3.67 -13.30
N LEU A 109 24.27 2.72 -14.10
CA LEU A 109 25.15 1.88 -14.95
C LEU A 109 24.36 1.27 -16.10
N ASP A 110 25.07 0.86 -17.15
CA ASP A 110 24.52 0.00 -18.20
C ASP A 110 24.87 -1.45 -17.88
N LEU A 111 23.87 -2.33 -17.88
CA LEU A 111 24.01 -3.74 -17.50
C LEU A 111 23.52 -4.65 -18.62
N TYR A 112 24.34 -5.61 -19.02
CA TYR A 112 23.95 -6.71 -19.91
C TYR A 112 24.13 -8.03 -19.17
N VAL A 113 23.05 -8.74 -18.85
CA VAL A 113 23.14 -10.03 -18.15
C VAL A 113 22.91 -11.17 -19.13
N THR A 114 23.89 -12.06 -19.25
CA THR A 114 23.80 -13.31 -20.01
C THR A 114 23.08 -14.38 -19.17
N SER A 115 23.45 -14.50 -17.90
CA SER A 115 22.80 -15.43 -16.96
C SER A 115 22.99 -15.02 -15.50
N GLY A 116 22.13 -15.51 -14.61
CA GLY A 116 22.28 -15.31 -13.18
C GLY A 116 21.79 -13.94 -12.69
N THR A 117 22.40 -13.39 -11.64
CA THR A 117 22.02 -12.07 -11.10
C THR A 117 23.21 -11.31 -10.54
N MET A 118 23.33 -10.04 -10.95
CA MET A 118 24.31 -9.09 -10.45
C MET A 118 23.73 -8.26 -9.29
N ASN A 119 24.56 -7.95 -8.30
CA ASN A 119 24.30 -6.93 -7.31
C ASN A 119 25.31 -5.79 -7.45
N SER A 120 24.95 -4.62 -6.93
CA SER A 120 25.91 -3.60 -6.56
C SER A 120 25.84 -3.32 -5.07
N THR A 121 26.96 -2.93 -4.49
CA THR A 121 27.07 -2.53 -3.09
C THR A 121 27.83 -1.22 -3.01
N VAL A 122 27.43 -0.31 -2.14
CA VAL A 122 28.25 0.83 -1.72
C VAL A 122 28.83 0.53 -0.35
N TYR A 123 30.16 0.57 -0.24
CA TYR A 123 30.82 0.64 1.06
C TYR A 123 31.06 2.09 1.44
N TYR A 124 30.53 2.47 2.59
CA TYR A 124 30.74 3.80 3.18
C TYR A 124 31.92 3.75 4.13
N LEU A 125 32.89 4.62 3.91
CA LEU A 125 34.16 4.66 4.64
C LEU A 125 34.33 6.00 5.36
N ASP A 126 35.01 5.97 6.49
CA ASP A 126 35.45 7.18 7.20
C ASP A 126 36.78 7.75 6.64
N ASP A 127 37.29 8.82 7.25
CA ASP A 127 38.57 9.45 6.87
C ASP A 127 39.79 8.53 7.01
N ALA A 128 39.69 7.48 7.83
CA ALA A 128 40.74 6.47 7.99
C ALA A 128 40.62 5.33 6.96
N GLY A 129 39.55 5.31 6.16
CA GLY A 129 39.23 4.25 5.22
C GLY A 129 38.58 3.03 5.86
N GLU A 130 38.09 3.14 7.11
CA GLU A 130 37.35 2.06 7.78
C GLU A 130 35.87 2.09 7.38
N ARG A 131 35.27 0.91 7.17
CA ARG A 131 33.88 0.80 6.74
C ARG A 131 32.92 1.09 7.89
N VAL A 132 32.13 2.14 7.75
CA VAL A 132 31.10 2.60 8.71
C VAL A 132 29.69 2.24 8.27
N GLY A 133 29.49 1.89 6.99
CA GLY A 133 28.19 1.49 6.47
C GLY A 133 28.28 0.66 5.19
N ILE A 134 27.16 0.03 4.86
CA ILE A 134 26.98 -0.75 3.65
C ILE A 134 25.55 -0.58 3.17
N ASP A 135 25.38 -0.42 1.87
CA ASP A 135 24.08 -0.52 1.23
C ASP A 135 24.20 -1.37 -0.03
N THR A 136 23.26 -2.29 -0.26
CA THR A 136 23.35 -3.29 -1.33
C THR A 136 22.06 -3.32 -2.13
N TYR A 137 22.19 -3.22 -3.44
CA TYR A 137 21.10 -3.29 -4.40
C TYR A 137 21.26 -4.48 -5.34
N ARG A 138 20.18 -5.22 -5.56
CA ARG A 138 20.12 -6.32 -6.53
C ARG A 138 19.51 -5.79 -7.81
N TRP A 139 20.22 -5.93 -8.94
CA TRP A 139 19.74 -5.41 -10.21
C TRP A 139 18.69 -6.34 -10.83
N ASP A 140 17.58 -5.72 -11.26
CA ASP A 140 16.56 -6.36 -12.09
C ASP A 140 16.93 -6.13 -13.56
N SER A 141 17.54 -7.14 -14.18
CA SER A 141 18.11 -7.04 -15.52
C SER A 141 17.30 -7.80 -16.56
N VAL A 142 17.34 -7.31 -17.79
CA VAL A 142 16.83 -8.04 -18.96
C VAL A 142 17.93 -8.97 -19.45
N LEU A 143 17.63 -10.25 -19.56
CA LEU A 143 18.57 -11.21 -20.13
C LEU A 143 18.82 -10.89 -21.60
N GLU A 144 20.07 -10.98 -22.01
CA GLU A 144 20.51 -10.81 -23.40
C GLU A 144 20.16 -9.43 -24.02
N ALA A 145 20.07 -8.38 -23.21
CA ALA A 145 19.94 -7.00 -23.68
C ALA A 145 20.67 -6.03 -22.75
N TRP A 146 21.19 -4.93 -23.31
CA TRP A 146 21.67 -3.80 -22.51
C TRP A 146 20.49 -3.13 -21.84
N SER A 147 20.59 -2.94 -20.54
CA SER A 147 19.56 -2.30 -19.72
C SER A 147 20.23 -1.24 -18.84
N PRO A 148 19.86 0.04 -18.98
CA PRO A 148 20.28 1.07 -18.03
C PRO A 148 19.64 0.80 -16.67
N GLN A 149 20.42 0.98 -15.61
CA GLN A 149 20.08 0.70 -14.23
C GLN A 149 20.30 1.93 -13.38
N THR A 150 19.43 2.15 -12.39
CA THR A 150 19.52 3.27 -11.46
C THR A 150 19.13 2.85 -10.04
N TRP A 151 19.80 3.41 -9.05
CA TRP A 151 19.53 3.19 -7.63
C TRP A 151 19.99 4.40 -6.82
N VAL A 152 19.22 4.80 -5.80
CA VAL A 152 19.58 5.90 -4.88
C VAL A 152 19.89 5.32 -3.50
N THR A 153 20.91 5.86 -2.85
CA THR A 153 21.37 5.44 -1.52
C THR A 153 21.71 6.66 -0.67
N THR A 154 21.49 6.57 0.64
CA THR A 154 21.79 7.65 1.60
C THR A 154 23.11 7.38 2.30
N VAL A 155 23.98 8.38 2.38
CA VAL A 155 25.29 8.28 3.05
C VAL A 155 25.07 8.26 4.57
N PRO A 156 25.48 7.21 5.30
CA PRO A 156 25.27 7.10 6.74
C PRO A 156 26.15 8.09 7.52
N GLU A 157 25.74 8.41 8.74
CA GLU A 157 26.52 9.25 9.66
C GLU A 157 27.95 8.69 9.87
N GLY A 158 28.94 9.57 9.85
CA GLY A 158 30.35 9.22 10.05
C GLY A 158 31.11 8.78 8.79
N ALA A 159 30.44 8.66 7.64
CA ALA A 159 31.10 8.41 6.37
C ALA A 159 31.59 9.72 5.72
N THR A 160 32.77 9.68 5.11
CA THR A 160 33.35 10.76 4.29
C THR A 160 33.73 10.31 2.88
N GLN A 161 33.65 9.00 2.63
CA GLN A 161 33.94 8.38 1.34
C GLN A 161 32.95 7.25 1.03
N ALA A 162 32.79 6.95 -0.25
CA ALA A 162 32.03 5.83 -0.77
C ALA A 162 32.86 5.02 -1.77
N GLN A 163 32.62 3.72 -1.82
CA GLN A 163 33.24 2.81 -2.78
C GLN A 163 32.14 1.98 -3.45
N VAL A 164 32.00 2.10 -4.77
CA VAL A 164 30.99 1.37 -5.55
C VAL A 164 31.55 -0.01 -5.90
N VAL A 165 30.77 -1.05 -5.65
CA VAL A 165 31.16 -2.44 -5.79
C VAL A 165 30.19 -3.16 -6.72
N MET A 166 30.72 -3.89 -7.70
CA MET A 166 29.98 -4.87 -8.50
C MET A 166 30.22 -6.25 -7.88
N ASN A 167 29.15 -6.95 -7.49
CA ASN A 167 29.29 -8.21 -6.75
C ASN A 167 28.21 -9.25 -7.06
N SER A 168 28.57 -10.52 -6.92
CA SER A 168 27.61 -11.65 -6.91
C SER A 168 27.17 -12.00 -5.48
N GLY A 169 26.00 -12.61 -5.35
CA GLY A 169 25.52 -13.16 -4.09
C GLY A 169 26.11 -14.53 -3.79
N SER A 170 26.29 -14.89 -2.51
CA SER A 170 26.91 -16.17 -2.10
C SER A 170 26.12 -17.43 -2.49
N THR A 171 24.89 -17.27 -2.98
CA THR A 171 23.99 -18.34 -3.45
C THR A 171 23.57 -18.15 -4.91
N ALA A 172 24.14 -17.17 -5.60
CA ALA A 172 23.76 -16.77 -6.96
C ALA A 172 24.96 -16.85 -7.89
N THR A 173 24.70 -17.26 -9.13
CA THR A 173 25.67 -17.17 -10.22
C THR A 173 25.44 -15.87 -11.00
N VAL A 174 26.41 -15.44 -11.79
CA VAL A 174 26.27 -14.31 -12.72
C VAL A 174 27.23 -14.46 -13.90
N ASP A 175 26.77 -14.05 -15.07
CA ASP A 175 27.59 -13.75 -16.24
C ASP A 175 27.02 -12.46 -16.83
N ALA A 176 27.73 -11.35 -16.65
CA ALA A 176 27.24 -10.03 -17.00
C ALA A 176 28.33 -9.06 -17.44
N TYR A 177 27.95 -8.10 -18.27
CA TYR A 177 28.76 -6.96 -18.69
C TYR A 177 28.23 -5.69 -18.02
N VAL A 178 29.13 -4.88 -17.47
CA VAL A 178 28.85 -3.63 -16.76
C VAL A 178 29.59 -2.50 -17.46
N ASP A 179 28.89 -1.40 -17.68
CA ASP A 179 29.42 -0.24 -18.39
C ASP A 179 28.85 1.08 -17.83
N ASN A 180 29.47 2.20 -18.16
CA ASN A 180 29.00 3.56 -17.83
C ASN A 180 28.58 3.80 -16.36
N VAL A 181 29.38 3.33 -15.40
CA VAL A 181 29.05 3.43 -13.96
C VAL A 181 29.18 4.87 -13.46
N ARG A 182 28.14 5.39 -12.80
CA ARG A 182 28.10 6.72 -12.20
C ARG A 182 27.79 6.64 -10.73
N PHE A 183 28.40 7.53 -9.95
CA PHE A 183 28.07 7.78 -8.54
C PHE A 183 28.03 9.29 -8.33
N GLU A 184 26.85 9.88 -8.28
CA GLU A 184 26.68 11.33 -8.27
C GLU A 184 25.66 11.73 -7.20
N PRO A 185 25.74 12.95 -6.62
CA PRO A 185 24.69 13.42 -5.72
C PRO A 185 23.32 13.24 -6.36
N ALA A 186 22.39 12.63 -5.64
CA ALA A 186 21.02 12.53 -6.11
C ALA A 186 20.44 13.95 -6.14
N PRO A 187 19.73 14.34 -7.21
CA PRO A 187 19.03 15.61 -7.20
C PRO A 187 18.04 15.62 -6.01
N PHE A 188 17.94 16.75 -5.30
CA PHE A 188 16.86 16.93 -4.35
C PHE A 188 15.54 17.02 -5.13
N ARG A 189 14.61 16.12 -4.81
CA ARG A 189 13.42 15.89 -5.65
C ARG A 189 12.11 16.01 -4.90
N GLY A 190 12.17 16.15 -3.58
CA GLY A 190 11.00 16.30 -2.76
C GLY A 190 11.22 15.78 -1.35
N THR A 191 10.14 15.75 -0.59
CA THR A 191 10.12 15.24 0.77
C THR A 191 8.98 14.24 0.94
N GLU A 192 9.30 13.07 1.50
CA GLU A 192 8.31 12.11 1.99
C GLU A 192 7.94 12.44 3.44
N GLU A 193 6.65 12.39 3.77
CA GLU A 193 6.16 12.45 5.14
C GLU A 193 5.06 11.40 5.39
N SER A 194 4.93 10.99 6.64
CA SER A 194 3.85 10.10 7.07
C SER A 194 2.63 10.89 7.53
N LEU A 195 1.46 10.50 7.00
CA LEU A 195 0.15 10.96 7.45
C LEU A 195 -0.52 9.96 8.41
N GLY A 196 0.24 8.96 8.88
CA GLY A 196 -0.24 7.94 9.81
C GLY A 196 -1.09 6.86 9.14
N ARG A 197 -1.98 6.23 9.92
CA ARG A 197 -2.79 5.07 9.51
C ARG A 197 -4.27 5.44 9.45
N PRO A 198 -4.75 6.01 8.33
CA PRO A 198 -6.10 6.60 8.27
C PRO A 198 -7.22 5.57 8.26
N LEU A 199 -6.94 4.32 7.89
CA LEU A 199 -7.92 3.25 7.83
C LEU A 199 -7.81 2.36 9.07
N THR A 200 -8.83 2.43 9.93
CA THR A 200 -8.99 1.52 11.07
C THR A 200 -10.31 0.78 10.98
N ASP A 201 -10.31 -0.49 11.40
CA ASP A 201 -11.50 -1.34 11.43
C ASP A 201 -11.50 -2.21 12.69
N LEU A 202 -12.69 -2.49 13.23
CA LEU A 202 -12.88 -3.28 14.45
C LEU A 202 -13.53 -4.62 14.10
N VAL A 203 -12.71 -5.54 13.58
CA VAL A 203 -13.12 -6.93 13.35
C VAL A 203 -12.33 -7.86 14.26
N SER A 204 -13.01 -8.67 15.05
CA SER A 204 -12.39 -9.69 15.92
C SER A 204 -12.87 -11.09 15.55
N ALA A 205 -11.93 -12.05 15.48
CA ALA A 205 -12.23 -13.44 15.14
C ALA A 205 -12.74 -14.25 16.35
N GLY A 206 -12.36 -13.86 17.56
CA GLY A 206 -12.88 -14.37 18.83
C GLY A 206 -12.82 -13.27 19.89
N ILE A 207 -13.44 -13.49 21.05
CA ILE A 207 -13.42 -12.54 22.18
C ILE A 207 -13.19 -13.33 23.47
N GLY A 208 -12.37 -12.77 24.37
CA GLY A 208 -12.11 -13.33 25.69
C GLY A 208 -12.97 -12.68 26.77
N TYR A 209 -13.38 -13.46 27.78
CA TYR A 209 -14.30 -13.04 28.83
C TYR A 209 -13.73 -13.41 30.20
N THR A 210 -13.62 -12.45 31.11
CA THR A 210 -13.12 -12.72 32.47
C THR A 210 -13.64 -11.68 33.48
N THR A 211 -13.20 -11.80 34.73
CA THR A 211 -13.41 -10.79 35.77
C THR A 211 -12.10 -10.41 36.46
N ASP A 212 -11.95 -9.15 36.87
CA ASP A 212 -10.88 -8.79 37.81
C ASP A 212 -11.20 -9.17 39.25
N ALA A 213 -10.25 -8.91 40.17
CA ALA A 213 -10.37 -9.30 41.57
C ALA A 213 -11.50 -8.58 42.32
N SER A 214 -12.03 -7.48 41.75
CA SER A 214 -13.19 -6.77 42.28
C SER A 214 -14.53 -7.37 41.79
N GLY A 215 -14.48 -8.26 40.79
CA GLY A 215 -15.65 -8.83 40.13
C GLY A 215 -16.17 -8.00 38.97
N ARG A 216 -15.40 -7.02 38.46
CA ARG A 216 -15.76 -6.27 37.25
C ARG A 216 -15.69 -7.19 36.04
N ALA A 217 -16.74 -7.20 35.21
CA ALA A 217 -16.80 -7.99 33.99
C ALA A 217 -15.93 -7.36 32.89
N ILE A 218 -15.00 -8.15 32.34
CA ILE A 218 -14.00 -7.72 31.37
C ILE A 218 -14.16 -8.50 30.06
N GLY A 219 -14.15 -7.77 28.95
CA GLY A 219 -14.02 -8.29 27.60
C GLY A 219 -12.63 -7.97 27.03
N VAL A 220 -11.99 -8.96 26.40
CA VAL A 220 -10.74 -8.79 25.66
C VAL A 220 -11.04 -8.96 24.17
N VAL A 221 -10.95 -7.86 23.43
CA VAL A 221 -11.22 -7.78 22.00
C VAL A 221 -9.91 -7.51 21.27
N ILE A 222 -9.50 -8.37 20.33
CA ILE A 222 -8.31 -8.15 19.52
C ILE A 222 -8.73 -7.88 18.09
N ALA A 223 -8.68 -6.60 17.71
CA ALA A 223 -9.00 -6.16 16.37
C ALA A 223 -7.94 -6.66 15.38
N LYS A 224 -8.42 -7.25 14.30
CA LYS A 224 -7.63 -7.68 13.15
C LYS A 224 -7.01 -6.48 12.45
N GLY A 225 -5.70 -6.51 12.28
CA GLY A 225 -4.98 -5.48 11.55
C GLY A 225 -3.48 -5.71 11.53
N GLU A 226 -2.78 -4.77 10.91
CA GLU A 226 -1.32 -4.78 10.79
C GLU A 226 -0.76 -3.46 11.34
N PRO A 227 -0.35 -3.42 12.63
CA PRO A 227 -0.45 -4.48 13.64
C PRO A 227 -1.88 -4.63 14.20
N SER A 228 -2.18 -5.79 14.80
CA SER A 228 -3.42 -5.99 15.56
C SER A 228 -3.44 -5.13 16.82
N VAL A 229 -4.63 -4.81 17.33
CA VAL A 229 -4.80 -4.03 18.56
C VAL A 229 -5.67 -4.79 19.56
N ALA A 230 -5.12 -5.08 20.74
CA ALA A 230 -5.87 -5.61 21.86
C ALA A 230 -6.52 -4.47 22.64
N SER A 231 -7.81 -4.63 22.96
CA SER A 231 -8.62 -3.73 23.78
C SER A 231 -9.21 -4.52 24.95
N VAL A 232 -9.03 -4.02 26.16
CA VAL A 232 -9.64 -4.54 27.39
C VAL A 232 -10.76 -3.59 27.78
N VAL A 233 -11.98 -4.10 27.86
CA VAL A 233 -13.21 -3.29 27.99
C VAL A 233 -14.02 -3.74 29.20
N ASP A 234 -14.56 -2.79 29.95
CA ASP A 234 -15.61 -3.06 30.95
C ASP A 234 -16.92 -3.36 30.21
N ILE A 235 -17.48 -4.55 30.39
CA ILE A 235 -18.66 -5.00 29.64
C ILE A 235 -19.94 -4.25 30.06
N ASN A 236 -20.03 -3.76 31.30
CA ASN A 236 -21.20 -3.03 31.77
C ASN A 236 -21.25 -1.60 31.21
N THR A 237 -20.11 -0.91 31.21
CA THR A 237 -20.05 0.51 30.80
C THR A 237 -19.61 0.70 29.36
N GLY A 238 -18.94 -0.29 28.77
CA GLY A 238 -18.26 -0.22 27.49
C GLY A 238 -16.93 0.53 27.54
N GLU A 239 -16.47 0.96 28.72
CA GLU A 239 -15.25 1.77 28.88
C GLU A 239 -13.99 0.99 28.50
N LEU A 240 -13.10 1.60 27.72
CA LEU A 240 -11.78 1.07 27.42
C LEU A 240 -10.87 1.20 28.66
N LEU A 241 -10.51 0.05 29.24
CA LEU A 241 -9.65 -0.04 30.43
C LEU A 241 -8.16 -0.07 30.08
N HIS A 242 -7.80 -0.74 28.99
CA HIS A 242 -6.43 -0.88 28.52
C HIS A 242 -6.39 -1.20 27.03
N SER A 243 -5.30 -0.83 26.35
CA SER A 243 -5.06 -1.22 24.96
C SER A 243 -3.58 -1.45 24.68
N GLN A 244 -3.27 -2.37 23.78
CA GLN A 244 -1.90 -2.71 23.39
C GLN A 244 -1.83 -3.12 21.90
N GLU A 245 -0.86 -2.59 21.16
CA GLU A 245 -0.52 -3.12 19.82
C GLU A 245 0.14 -4.49 19.91
N MET A 246 -0.22 -5.39 19.00
CA MET A 246 0.22 -6.78 18.95
C MET A 246 0.90 -7.06 17.61
N PRO A 247 2.16 -6.61 17.41
CA PRO A 247 2.80 -6.52 16.09
C PRO A 247 3.14 -7.86 15.43
N LYS A 248 3.03 -8.96 16.15
CA LYS A 248 3.41 -10.29 15.67
C LYS A 248 2.23 -11.09 15.12
N ILE A 249 1.02 -10.57 15.24
CA ILE A 249 -0.22 -11.28 14.88
C ILE A 249 -1.09 -10.38 13.99
N GLY A 250 -1.80 -11.00 13.06
CA GLY A 250 -2.80 -10.35 12.21
C GLY A 250 -4.20 -10.43 12.80
N GLN A 251 -4.47 -11.45 13.61
CA GLN A 251 -5.66 -11.58 14.45
C GLN A 251 -5.47 -12.63 15.57
N ALA A 252 -6.37 -12.63 16.54
CA ALA A 252 -6.48 -13.70 17.53
C ALA A 252 -7.81 -14.45 17.38
N TRP A 253 -7.72 -15.77 17.27
CA TRP A 253 -8.87 -16.63 16.97
C TRP A 253 -9.45 -17.27 18.24
N THR A 254 -8.58 -17.69 19.15
CA THR A 254 -8.96 -18.53 20.29
C THR A 254 -8.68 -17.88 21.62
N TYR A 255 -9.58 -18.14 22.57
CA TYR A 255 -9.53 -17.60 23.92
C TYR A 255 -10.02 -18.69 24.88
N VAL A 256 -9.35 -18.87 26.01
CA VAL A 256 -9.87 -19.69 27.11
C VAL A 256 -9.52 -19.03 28.43
N THR A 257 -10.49 -19.00 29.36
CA THR A 257 -10.31 -18.39 30.67
C THR A 257 -9.98 -19.47 31.69
N ALA A 258 -8.83 -19.33 32.35
CA ALA A 258 -8.38 -20.24 33.40
C ALA A 258 -9.04 -19.92 34.75
N ALA A 259 -8.96 -20.87 35.68
CA ALA A 259 -9.52 -20.73 37.03
C ALA A 259 -8.95 -19.56 37.83
N ASP A 260 -7.72 -19.11 37.50
CA ASP A 260 -7.09 -17.92 38.09
C ASP A 260 -7.56 -16.59 37.45
N ARG A 261 -8.51 -16.66 36.50
CA ARG A 261 -9.06 -15.57 35.68
C ARG A 261 -8.17 -15.09 34.54
N SER A 262 -6.97 -15.65 34.38
CA SER A 262 -6.13 -15.36 33.21
C SER A 262 -6.80 -15.84 31.93
N ILE A 263 -6.64 -15.08 30.83
CA ILE A 263 -7.10 -15.51 29.51
C ILE A 263 -5.89 -15.94 28.68
N TYR A 264 -5.96 -17.14 28.09
CA TYR A 264 -4.96 -17.62 27.15
C TYR A 264 -5.47 -17.48 25.72
N ILE A 265 -4.63 -16.92 24.86
CA ILE A 265 -5.02 -16.41 23.55
C ILE A 265 -4.14 -17.04 22.48
N GLY A 266 -4.74 -17.62 21.44
CA GLY A 266 -4.05 -18.16 20.28
C GLY A 266 -4.30 -17.34 19.01
N SER A 267 -3.26 -17.19 18.20
CA SER A 267 -3.23 -16.26 17.06
C SER A 267 -2.66 -16.85 15.77
N ASP A 268 -2.57 -16.04 14.71
CA ASP A 268 -2.05 -16.39 13.39
C ASP A 268 -0.61 -15.89 13.12
N PHE A 269 -0.15 -16.11 11.88
CA PHE A 269 1.19 -15.85 11.31
C PHE A 269 2.35 -16.62 11.95
N VAL A 270 2.49 -16.53 13.27
CA VAL A 270 3.55 -17.18 14.03
C VAL A 270 3.00 -18.03 15.16
N GLY A 271 1.69 -18.29 15.19
CA GLY A 271 1.05 -19.09 16.24
C GLY A 271 1.37 -18.56 17.64
N ALA A 272 1.42 -17.23 17.80
CA ALA A 272 1.79 -16.62 19.08
C ALA A 272 0.73 -16.93 20.14
N ILE A 273 1.19 -17.28 21.34
CA ILE A 273 0.34 -17.57 22.49
C ILE A 273 0.56 -16.50 23.53
N TYR A 274 -0.49 -15.77 23.87
CA TYR A 274 -0.47 -14.76 24.91
C TYR A 274 -1.25 -15.22 26.14
N ARG A 275 -0.81 -14.78 27.32
CA ARG A 275 -1.59 -14.80 28.55
C ARG A 275 -1.94 -13.38 28.95
N PHE A 276 -3.21 -13.12 29.18
CA PHE A 276 -3.71 -11.87 29.73
C PHE A 276 -4.02 -12.03 31.22
N ASP A 277 -3.48 -11.14 32.05
CA ASP A 277 -3.78 -11.02 33.47
C ASP A 277 -4.81 -9.88 33.69
N PRO A 278 -6.03 -10.18 34.17
CA PRO A 278 -7.08 -9.18 34.33
C PRO A 278 -6.90 -8.25 35.53
N ASP A 279 -6.03 -8.58 36.49
CA ASP A 279 -5.76 -7.72 37.64
C ASP A 279 -4.64 -6.72 37.33
N ALA A 280 -3.61 -7.19 36.60
CA ALA A 280 -2.50 -6.36 36.15
C ALA A 280 -2.80 -5.60 34.85
N MET A 281 -3.78 -6.04 34.08
CA MET A 281 -4.10 -5.57 32.71
C MET A 281 -2.91 -5.71 31.75
N THR A 282 -2.19 -6.84 31.81
CA THR A 282 -0.99 -7.07 31.00
C THR A 282 -1.10 -8.29 30.11
N PHE A 283 -0.55 -8.20 28.91
CA PHE A 283 -0.37 -9.33 27.99
C PHE A 283 1.08 -9.84 28.04
N GLU A 284 1.26 -11.12 28.33
CA GLU A 284 2.54 -11.82 28.33
C GLU A 284 2.60 -12.77 27.13
N LEU A 285 3.63 -12.64 26.28
CA LEU A 285 3.90 -13.59 25.21
C LEU A 285 4.56 -14.84 25.80
N LEU A 286 3.89 -15.99 25.73
CA LEU A 286 4.37 -17.25 26.27
C LEU A 286 5.20 -18.06 25.29
N ASN A 287 4.78 -18.10 24.01
CA ASN A 287 5.42 -18.92 23.00
C ASN A 287 5.11 -18.44 21.58
N GLU A 288 5.96 -18.84 20.64
CA GLU A 288 5.80 -18.61 19.20
C GLU A 288 6.19 -19.87 18.44
N LYS A 289 5.46 -20.12 17.36
CA LYS A 289 5.60 -21.30 16.51
C LYS A 289 5.70 -22.60 17.30
N PRO A 290 4.81 -22.84 18.28
CA PRO A 290 4.86 -24.06 19.09
C PRO A 290 4.82 -25.27 18.15
N TYR A 291 5.86 -26.09 18.20
CA TYR A 291 6.02 -27.26 17.33
C TYR A 291 5.87 -26.95 15.82
N GLY A 292 6.33 -25.77 15.38
CA GLY A 292 6.30 -25.34 13.99
C GLY A 292 4.94 -24.85 13.48
N GLN A 293 3.93 -24.75 14.34
CA GLN A 293 2.58 -24.35 13.97
C GLN A 293 2.44 -22.84 13.84
N THR A 294 1.70 -22.35 12.85
CA THR A 294 1.64 -20.93 12.48
C THR A 294 0.28 -20.28 12.74
N ASN A 295 -0.79 -21.07 12.85
CA ASN A 295 -2.12 -20.58 13.21
C ASN A 295 -2.77 -21.51 14.24
N LEU A 296 -3.43 -20.92 15.23
CA LEU A 296 -4.15 -21.63 16.30
C LEU A 296 -5.65 -21.40 16.15
N TRP A 297 -6.43 -22.47 16.05
CA TRP A 297 -7.84 -22.46 15.62
C TRP A 297 -8.82 -22.96 16.67
N GLY A 298 -8.62 -24.17 17.18
CA GLY A 298 -9.41 -24.71 18.29
C GLY A 298 -8.68 -24.48 19.61
N ILE A 299 -9.42 -24.31 20.71
CA ILE A 299 -8.86 -24.26 22.06
C ILE A 299 -9.83 -24.92 23.04
N GLY A 300 -9.29 -25.53 24.09
CA GLY A 300 -10.09 -25.98 25.23
C GLY A 300 -9.22 -26.14 26.47
N MET A 301 -9.86 -26.36 27.61
CA MET A 301 -9.18 -26.64 28.87
C MET A 301 -9.64 -27.98 29.44
N THR A 302 -8.70 -28.81 29.89
CA THR A 302 -8.99 -30.06 30.59
C THR A 302 -9.44 -29.79 32.03
N GLU A 303 -10.05 -30.78 32.67
CA GLU A 303 -10.38 -30.71 34.10
C GLU A 303 -9.13 -30.52 34.99
N SER A 304 -7.98 -31.03 34.55
CA SER A 304 -6.68 -30.80 35.22
C SER A 304 -6.10 -29.40 35.01
N GLY A 305 -6.75 -28.54 34.20
CA GLY A 305 -6.30 -27.19 33.90
C GLY A 305 -5.26 -27.08 32.79
N ARG A 306 -5.03 -28.16 32.01
CA ARG A 306 -4.18 -28.10 30.82
C ARG A 306 -4.94 -27.41 29.70
N ILE A 307 -4.27 -26.52 28.98
CA ILE A 307 -4.84 -25.81 27.84
C ILE A 307 -4.38 -26.53 26.58
N VAL A 308 -5.31 -26.84 25.68
CA VAL A 308 -5.05 -27.60 24.45
C VAL A 308 -5.43 -26.74 23.25
N TRP A 309 -4.56 -26.67 22.25
CA TRP A 309 -4.83 -25.98 20.98
C TRP A 309 -4.87 -26.93 19.80
N GLY A 310 -5.73 -26.60 18.84
CA GLY A 310 -5.75 -27.15 17.49
C GLY A 310 -5.07 -26.20 16.53
N SER A 311 -4.28 -26.74 15.60
CA SER A 311 -3.34 -25.94 14.82
C SER A 311 -3.39 -26.15 13.31
N TYR A 312 -2.64 -25.29 12.63
CA TYR A 312 -2.22 -25.35 11.22
C TYR A 312 -0.71 -25.05 11.14
N PRO A 313 0.08 -25.65 10.22
CA PRO A 313 -0.36 -26.38 9.01
C PRO A 313 -0.50 -27.89 9.15
N ASP A 314 -0.18 -28.47 10.31
CA ASP A 314 -0.04 -29.92 10.43
C ASP A 314 -1.24 -30.60 11.09
N GLY A 315 -2.34 -29.86 11.33
CA GLY A 315 -3.54 -30.39 11.98
C GLY A 315 -3.24 -31.05 13.33
N LYS A 316 -2.36 -30.43 14.13
CA LYS A 316 -1.89 -30.98 15.41
C LYS A 316 -2.77 -30.55 16.58
N LEU A 317 -2.72 -31.35 17.63
CA LEU A 317 -3.00 -30.92 18.99
C LEU A 317 -1.71 -30.76 19.79
N PHE A 318 -1.64 -29.74 20.64
CA PHE A 318 -0.61 -29.61 21.66
C PHE A 318 -1.18 -28.95 22.90
N SER A 319 -0.57 -29.18 24.06
CA SER A 319 -1.05 -28.64 25.34
C SER A 319 0.03 -27.93 26.14
N TYR A 320 -0.44 -27.04 27.01
CA TYR A 320 0.34 -26.29 28.00
C TYR A 320 -0.28 -26.48 29.38
N ASN A 321 0.56 -26.68 30.40
CA ASN A 321 0.13 -26.73 31.79
C ASN A 321 0.52 -25.44 32.52
N PRO A 322 -0.43 -24.55 32.85
CA PRO A 322 -0.16 -23.33 33.61
C PRO A 322 0.47 -23.55 34.99
N ALA A 323 0.26 -24.72 35.61
CA ALA A 323 0.73 -24.98 36.97
C ALA A 323 2.26 -25.14 37.06
N ASP A 324 2.90 -25.64 35.99
CA ASP A 324 4.35 -25.92 35.96
C ASP A 324 5.07 -25.40 34.70
N GLY A 325 4.33 -24.86 33.74
CA GLY A 325 4.84 -24.32 32.49
C GLY A 325 5.23 -25.37 31.44
N SER A 326 4.87 -26.64 31.63
CA SER A 326 5.22 -27.72 30.70
C SER A 326 4.37 -27.71 29.42
N TRP A 327 4.96 -28.15 28.31
CA TRP A 327 4.33 -28.28 27.00
C TRP A 327 4.38 -29.73 26.51
N HIS A 328 3.34 -30.18 25.80
CA HIS A 328 3.26 -31.52 25.20
C HIS A 328 2.69 -31.46 23.78
N ASP A 329 3.30 -32.17 22.83
CA ASP A 329 2.81 -32.33 21.45
C ASP A 329 2.03 -33.64 21.37
N HIS A 330 0.71 -33.57 21.19
CA HIS A 330 -0.18 -34.73 21.04
C HIS A 330 -0.15 -35.30 19.60
N GLY A 331 0.59 -34.69 18.69
CA GLY A 331 0.76 -35.14 17.31
C GLY A 331 -0.32 -34.62 16.35
N THR A 332 -0.18 -35.02 15.07
CA THR A 332 -1.17 -34.74 14.02
C THR A 332 -2.37 -35.65 14.19
N VAL A 333 -3.57 -35.09 14.30
CA VAL A 333 -4.79 -35.85 14.61
C VAL A 333 -5.17 -36.79 13.46
N ASN A 334 -5.20 -36.28 12.22
CA ASN A 334 -5.48 -37.08 11.04
C ASN A 334 -4.56 -36.67 9.87
N PRO A 335 -3.67 -37.57 9.39
CA PRO A 335 -2.79 -37.26 8.27
C PRO A 335 -3.53 -36.76 7.03
N GLY A 336 -3.07 -35.65 6.45
CA GLY A 336 -3.67 -35.02 5.27
C GLY A 336 -4.68 -33.91 5.58
N ASN A 337 -5.23 -33.86 6.79
CA ASN A 337 -5.96 -32.70 7.29
C ASN A 337 -4.98 -31.70 7.90
N LYS A 338 -4.97 -30.48 7.35
CA LYS A 338 -4.04 -29.42 7.77
C LYS A 338 -4.55 -28.56 8.92
N TYR A 339 -5.85 -28.63 9.20
CA TYR A 339 -6.52 -27.78 10.18
C TYR A 339 -7.16 -28.64 11.25
N ALA A 340 -6.69 -28.56 12.49
CA ALA A 340 -7.48 -28.89 13.67
C ALA A 340 -8.27 -27.64 14.05
N ARG A 341 -9.46 -27.53 13.46
CA ARG A 341 -10.22 -26.28 13.27
C ARG A 341 -11.01 -25.86 14.49
N VAL A 342 -11.54 -26.82 15.24
CA VAL A 342 -12.35 -26.60 16.43
C VAL A 342 -12.12 -27.74 17.41
N ILE A 343 -12.21 -27.45 18.70
CA ILE A 343 -12.05 -28.41 19.80
C ILE A 343 -13.08 -28.11 20.86
N ASP A 344 -13.65 -29.15 21.46
CA ASP A 344 -14.21 -29.09 22.81
C ASP A 344 -13.66 -30.24 23.66
N ILE A 345 -13.62 -30.07 24.98
CA ILE A 345 -12.94 -31.00 25.91
C ILE A 345 -13.89 -31.47 27.00
N VAL A 346 -13.92 -32.78 27.22
CA VAL A 346 -14.60 -33.41 28.37
C VAL A 346 -13.59 -34.22 29.15
N GLY A 347 -13.34 -33.84 30.41
CA GLY A 347 -12.30 -34.45 31.23
C GLY A 347 -10.91 -34.29 30.61
N GLU A 348 -10.34 -35.41 30.16
CA GLU A 348 -9.04 -35.49 29.47
C GLU A 348 -9.20 -35.99 28.02
N THR A 349 -10.38 -35.85 27.44
CA THR A 349 -10.67 -36.21 26.05
C THR A 349 -11.00 -34.96 25.23
N ALA A 350 -10.26 -34.74 24.15
CA ALA A 350 -10.55 -33.68 23.19
C ALA A 350 -11.39 -34.23 22.02
N TYR A 351 -12.48 -33.56 21.68
CA TYR A 351 -13.24 -33.78 20.45
C TYR A 351 -12.83 -32.73 19.44
N VAL A 352 -12.39 -33.16 18.27
CA VAL A 352 -11.69 -32.31 17.30
C VAL A 352 -12.39 -32.35 15.96
N GLY A 353 -12.67 -31.17 15.43
CA GLY A 353 -13.14 -30.97 14.07
C GLY A 353 -11.99 -30.61 13.15
N LEU A 354 -11.87 -31.31 12.02
CA LEU A 354 -10.75 -31.18 11.08
C LEU A 354 -11.22 -30.76 9.67
N GLY A 355 -10.29 -30.14 8.91
CA GLY A 355 -10.43 -29.78 7.48
C GLY A 355 -9.06 -29.59 6.81
N ALA A 356 -8.89 -29.09 5.58
CA ALA A 356 -9.81 -28.47 4.62
C ALA A 356 -10.19 -29.38 3.43
N THR A 357 -9.52 -30.53 3.29
CA THR A 357 -9.72 -31.47 2.18
C THR A 357 -11.01 -32.28 2.34
N ALA A 358 -11.34 -32.60 3.59
CA ALA A 358 -12.57 -33.29 3.99
C ALA A 358 -12.83 -33.01 5.47
N ALA A 359 -14.10 -32.88 5.83
CA ALA A 359 -14.55 -32.81 7.21
C ALA A 359 -14.25 -34.13 7.93
N VAL A 360 -13.48 -34.08 9.00
CA VAL A 360 -13.21 -35.26 9.85
C VAL A 360 -13.48 -34.89 11.30
N LEU A 361 -14.31 -35.70 11.96
CA LEU A 361 -14.58 -35.61 13.38
C LEU A 361 -13.75 -36.68 14.10
N ALA A 362 -13.04 -36.30 15.16
CA ALA A 362 -12.21 -37.21 15.93
C ALA A 362 -12.38 -36.98 17.43
N LYS A 363 -12.07 -37.99 18.23
CA LYS A 363 -11.79 -37.85 19.66
C LYS A 363 -10.35 -38.28 19.95
N VAL A 364 -9.68 -37.57 20.85
CA VAL A 364 -8.28 -37.79 21.23
C VAL A 364 -8.20 -37.92 22.75
N ASP A 365 -7.61 -39.01 23.22
CA ASP A 365 -7.25 -39.17 24.64
C ASP A 365 -5.96 -38.39 24.91
N LEU A 366 -6.06 -37.33 25.72
CA LEU A 366 -4.94 -36.42 25.99
C LEU A 366 -3.94 -36.96 27.03
N THR A 367 -4.13 -38.19 27.51
CA THR A 367 -3.18 -38.89 28.39
C THR A 367 -2.36 -39.94 27.63
N THR A 368 -2.93 -40.53 26.58
CA THR A 368 -2.29 -41.58 25.78
C THR A 368 -1.94 -41.17 24.35
N ASP A 369 -2.45 -40.01 23.90
CA ASP A 369 -2.39 -39.50 22.53
C ASP A 369 -3.12 -40.39 21.51
N GLU A 370 -4.00 -41.29 21.98
CA GLU A 370 -4.77 -42.17 21.10
C GLU A 370 -5.89 -41.40 20.37
N VAL A 371 -5.93 -41.52 19.05
CA VAL A 371 -6.95 -40.88 18.20
C VAL A 371 -7.97 -41.92 17.74
N THR A 372 -9.26 -41.58 17.88
CA THR A 372 -10.39 -42.32 17.31
C THR A 372 -11.19 -41.42 16.37
N ILE A 373 -11.37 -41.84 15.12
CA ILE A 373 -12.24 -41.12 14.17
C ILE A 373 -13.70 -41.47 14.43
N LEU A 374 -14.55 -40.46 14.49
CA LEU A 374 -16.00 -40.58 14.63
C LEU A 374 -16.68 -40.47 13.26
N PRO A 375 -17.80 -41.18 13.02
CA PRO A 375 -18.51 -41.08 11.77
C PRO A 375 -19.27 -39.75 11.68
N ASN A 376 -19.08 -39.03 10.57
CA ASN A 376 -19.96 -37.91 10.21
C ASN A 376 -21.40 -38.40 9.94
N PRO A 377 -22.41 -37.54 10.05
CA PRO A 377 -23.76 -37.89 9.63
C PRO A 377 -23.77 -38.20 8.12
N PRO A 378 -24.63 -39.13 7.65
CA PRO A 378 -24.67 -39.51 6.24
C PRO A 378 -24.89 -38.34 5.27
N SER A 379 -25.64 -37.31 5.70
CA SER A 379 -25.91 -36.07 4.96
C SER A 379 -24.67 -35.18 4.79
N GLU A 380 -23.61 -35.38 5.58
CA GLU A 380 -22.45 -34.47 5.67
C GLU A 380 -21.14 -35.12 5.18
N THR A 381 -21.23 -36.14 4.32
CA THR A 381 -20.07 -36.91 3.84
C THR A 381 -19.18 -36.16 2.83
N ASN A 382 -19.65 -35.06 2.24
CA ASN A 382 -18.93 -34.27 1.23
C ASN A 382 -18.63 -32.84 1.69
N GLN A 383 -18.41 -32.64 2.99
CA GLN A 383 -18.11 -31.33 3.56
C GLN A 383 -16.59 -31.09 3.62
N GLU A 384 -16.19 -29.83 3.59
CA GLU A 384 -14.78 -29.41 3.62
C GLU A 384 -14.22 -29.39 5.05
N PHE A 385 -15.07 -29.02 6.01
CA PHE A 385 -14.70 -28.88 7.41
C PHE A 385 -15.82 -29.34 8.35
N VAL A 386 -15.41 -29.88 9.49
CA VAL A 386 -16.15 -29.71 10.75
C VAL A 386 -15.77 -28.33 11.28
N ASP A 387 -16.73 -27.42 11.38
CA ASP A 387 -16.49 -26.00 11.64
C ASP A 387 -16.72 -25.62 13.11
N ASP A 388 -17.72 -26.25 13.74
CA ASP A 388 -18.10 -26.03 15.14
C ASP A 388 -18.29 -27.37 15.86
N ILE A 389 -17.84 -27.45 17.12
CA ILE A 389 -18.10 -28.54 18.06
C ILE A 389 -18.34 -27.90 19.42
N ASP A 390 -19.48 -28.21 20.04
CA ASP A 390 -19.79 -27.80 21.40
C ASP A 390 -20.48 -28.95 22.14
N ILE A 391 -19.96 -29.32 23.30
CA ILE A 391 -20.48 -30.40 24.13
C ILE A 391 -21.19 -29.80 25.34
N ARG A 392 -22.45 -30.17 25.54
CA ARG A 392 -23.31 -29.69 26.62
C ARG A 392 -24.00 -30.89 27.25
N GLY A 393 -23.58 -31.24 28.46
CA GLY A 393 -23.95 -32.52 29.08
C GLY A 393 -23.46 -33.69 28.24
N ASP A 394 -24.36 -34.62 27.94
CA ASP A 394 -24.05 -35.83 27.14
C ASP A 394 -24.26 -35.61 25.61
N LEU A 395 -24.59 -34.38 25.18
CA LEU A 395 -24.84 -34.06 23.78
C LEU A 395 -23.71 -33.22 23.18
N MET A 396 -23.28 -33.60 21.98
CA MET A 396 -22.31 -32.87 21.16
C MET A 396 -23.02 -32.26 19.95
N PHE A 397 -22.96 -30.95 19.85
CA PHE A 397 -23.47 -30.18 18.73
C PHE A 397 -22.36 -29.99 17.70
N VAL A 398 -22.62 -30.32 16.44
CA VAL A 398 -21.61 -30.30 15.38
C VAL A 398 -22.15 -29.62 14.13
N ARG A 399 -21.42 -28.63 13.63
CA ARG A 399 -21.74 -27.95 12.35
C ARG A 399 -20.64 -28.20 11.34
N TYR A 400 -21.04 -28.44 10.10
CA TYR A 400 -20.15 -28.65 8.96
C TYR A 400 -20.09 -27.42 8.06
N ARG A 401 -19.17 -27.38 7.08
CA ARG A 401 -19.09 -26.32 6.06
C ARG A 401 -18.73 -26.95 4.70
N PRO A 402 -19.38 -26.55 3.58
CA PRO A 402 -20.33 -25.43 3.38
C PRO A 402 -21.76 -25.62 3.93
N SER A 403 -22.12 -26.78 4.49
CA SER A 403 -23.37 -26.90 5.26
C SER A 403 -23.48 -25.81 6.33
N SER A 404 -24.68 -25.51 6.79
CA SER A 404 -24.91 -24.63 7.95
C SER A 404 -25.90 -25.26 8.92
N ILE A 405 -26.05 -26.58 8.80
CA ILE A 405 -26.95 -27.38 9.60
C ILE A 405 -26.22 -27.85 10.85
N LEU A 406 -26.86 -27.66 12.01
CA LEU A 406 -26.34 -28.09 13.31
C LEU A 406 -26.89 -29.48 13.64
N HIS A 407 -26.00 -30.45 13.83
CA HIS A 407 -26.33 -31.83 14.14
C HIS A 407 -26.10 -32.11 15.63
N VAL A 408 -26.90 -33.00 16.22
CA VAL A 408 -26.79 -33.37 17.64
C VAL A 408 -26.41 -34.84 17.76
N TYR A 409 -25.30 -35.10 18.44
CA TYR A 409 -24.75 -36.43 18.67
C TYR A 409 -24.78 -36.77 20.17
N ASP A 410 -25.34 -37.91 20.52
CA ASP A 410 -25.36 -38.39 21.90
C ASP A 410 -24.07 -39.17 22.20
N LEU A 411 -23.27 -38.65 23.14
CA LEU A 411 -21.99 -39.23 23.53
C LEU A 411 -22.12 -40.54 24.31
N THR A 412 -23.29 -40.80 24.92
CA THR A 412 -23.59 -42.02 25.67
C THR A 412 -23.95 -43.16 24.73
N THR A 413 -24.82 -42.91 23.75
CA THR A 413 -25.28 -43.94 22.80
C THR A 413 -24.35 -44.09 21.60
N GLY A 414 -23.64 -43.02 21.23
CA GLY A 414 -22.80 -42.97 20.03
C GLY A 414 -23.61 -42.81 18.74
N GLU A 415 -24.77 -42.17 18.81
CA GLU A 415 -25.69 -42.00 17.69
C GLU A 415 -26.01 -40.51 17.45
N TRP A 416 -26.24 -40.16 16.18
CA TRP A 416 -26.83 -38.87 15.81
C TRP A 416 -28.32 -38.90 16.15
N VAL A 417 -28.76 -38.03 17.05
CA VAL A 417 -30.10 -38.05 17.65
C VAL A 417 -31.02 -36.94 17.14
N ASP A 418 -30.46 -35.85 16.59
CA ASP A 418 -31.25 -34.75 16.04
C ASP A 418 -30.48 -33.89 15.01
N GLU A 419 -31.22 -33.08 14.26
CA GLU A 419 -30.73 -32.12 13.26
C GLU A 419 -31.58 -30.83 13.30
N ILE A 420 -30.93 -29.66 13.40
CA ILE A 420 -31.60 -28.37 13.35
C ILE A 420 -31.80 -27.94 11.90
N GLU A 421 -33.06 -27.97 11.44
CA GLU A 421 -33.42 -27.71 10.03
C GLU A 421 -33.07 -26.29 9.56
N GLN A 422 -33.06 -25.30 10.45
CA GLN A 422 -32.72 -23.93 10.10
C GLN A 422 -31.19 -23.73 10.01
N PRO A 423 -30.68 -23.03 8.98
CA PRO A 423 -29.27 -22.67 8.90
C PRO A 423 -28.81 -21.86 10.12
N VAL A 424 -27.88 -22.43 10.87
CA VAL A 424 -27.21 -21.83 12.03
C VAL A 424 -26.00 -21.04 11.56
N VAL A 425 -25.81 -19.86 12.15
CA VAL A 425 -24.57 -19.09 12.01
C VAL A 425 -23.86 -19.11 13.35
N GLY A 426 -22.56 -19.33 13.37
CA GLY A 426 -21.86 -19.32 14.64
C GLY A 426 -20.51 -19.97 14.59
N LEU A 427 -19.77 -19.77 15.68
CA LEU A 427 -18.61 -20.57 16.05
C LEU A 427 -18.90 -21.44 17.28
N ASN A 428 -19.97 -21.15 18.04
CA ASN A 428 -20.26 -21.80 19.32
C ASN A 428 -21.77 -21.84 19.65
N VAL A 429 -22.20 -22.93 20.27
CA VAL A 429 -23.46 -23.07 21.03
C VAL A 429 -23.27 -22.52 22.45
N SER A 430 -24.29 -21.91 23.06
CA SER A 430 -24.15 -21.35 24.41
C SER A 430 -23.87 -22.42 25.49
N PRO A 431 -23.32 -22.04 26.65
CA PRO A 431 -23.39 -22.86 27.86
C PRO A 431 -24.84 -23.25 28.19
N GLU A 432 -25.00 -24.34 28.95
CA GLU A 432 -26.30 -24.79 29.48
C GLU A 432 -26.87 -23.73 30.43
N PHE A 433 -28.16 -23.43 30.27
CA PHE A 433 -28.91 -22.55 31.17
C PHE A 433 -30.27 -23.15 31.51
N GLU A 434 -30.81 -22.75 32.67
CA GLU A 434 -32.14 -23.17 33.11
C GLU A 434 -33.17 -22.07 32.90
N THR A 435 -34.36 -22.47 32.48
CA THR A 435 -35.53 -21.60 32.43
C THR A 435 -36.72 -22.28 33.09
N VAL A 436 -37.65 -21.50 33.62
CA VAL A 436 -38.90 -22.02 34.19
C VAL A 436 -40.06 -21.60 33.30
N ARG A 437 -40.66 -22.57 32.61
CA ARG A 437 -41.84 -22.37 31.74
C ARG A 437 -42.87 -23.44 32.01
N ASP A 438 -44.15 -23.08 31.92
CA ASP A 438 -45.27 -24.00 32.18
C ASP A 438 -45.20 -24.74 33.53
N GLY A 439 -44.49 -24.16 34.51
CA GLY A 439 -44.26 -24.75 35.82
C GLY A 439 -43.20 -25.86 35.85
N GLN A 440 -42.44 -26.04 34.77
CA GLN A 440 -41.34 -26.99 34.64
C GLN A 440 -40.01 -26.26 34.45
N THR A 441 -38.93 -26.85 34.96
CA THR A 441 -37.56 -26.41 34.65
C THR A 441 -37.12 -27.08 33.35
N HIS A 442 -36.57 -26.28 32.45
CA HIS A 442 -36.02 -26.72 31.18
C HIS A 442 -34.53 -26.41 31.15
N ARG A 443 -33.72 -27.38 30.77
CA ARG A 443 -32.27 -27.22 30.57
C ARG A 443 -32.03 -26.98 29.09
N GLU A 444 -31.48 -25.84 28.76
CA GLU A 444 -31.43 -25.36 27.39
C GLU A 444 -30.05 -24.87 27.00
N VAL A 445 -29.82 -24.84 25.69
CA VAL A 445 -28.70 -24.15 25.04
C VAL A 445 -29.24 -23.25 23.95
N MET A 446 -28.47 -22.26 23.51
CA MET A 446 -28.91 -21.28 22.51
C MET A 446 -27.89 -21.12 21.39
N PHE A 447 -28.38 -20.90 20.17
CA PHE A 447 -27.56 -20.63 18.99
C PHE A 447 -28.24 -19.65 18.03
N PRO A 448 -27.48 -18.78 17.32
CA PRO A 448 -28.04 -17.86 16.35
C PRO A 448 -28.23 -18.49 14.97
N LEU A 449 -29.19 -17.97 14.22
CA LEU A 449 -29.50 -18.37 12.86
C LEU A 449 -28.92 -17.38 11.85
N VAL A 450 -28.63 -17.84 10.65
CA VAL A 450 -28.16 -17.01 9.52
C VAL A 450 -29.14 -15.85 9.25
N GLY A 451 -30.44 -16.04 9.51
CA GLY A 451 -31.48 -15.03 9.35
C GLY A 451 -31.54 -13.93 10.42
N GLY A 452 -30.73 -14.03 11.49
CA GLY A 452 -30.65 -13.04 12.58
C GLY A 452 -31.36 -13.43 13.87
N GLU A 453 -32.40 -14.25 13.78
CA GLU A 453 -33.06 -14.84 14.95
C GLU A 453 -32.15 -15.83 15.70
N SER A 454 -32.58 -16.29 16.86
CA SER A 454 -31.91 -17.38 17.58
C SER A 454 -32.93 -18.35 18.17
N LEU A 455 -32.48 -19.58 18.38
CA LEU A 455 -33.27 -20.63 19.00
C LEU A 455 -32.61 -21.10 20.29
N ALA A 456 -33.43 -21.38 21.30
CA ALA A 456 -33.07 -22.25 22.40
C ALA A 456 -33.47 -23.68 22.08
N TYR A 457 -32.65 -24.64 22.46
CA TYR A 457 -32.85 -26.09 22.31
C TYR A 457 -32.85 -26.73 23.69
N ASP A 458 -33.93 -27.46 24.01
CA ASP A 458 -34.10 -28.18 25.27
C ASP A 458 -33.34 -29.51 25.23
N LEU A 459 -32.35 -29.65 26.11
CA LEU A 459 -31.43 -30.79 26.15
C LEU A 459 -32.12 -32.11 26.54
N ASP A 460 -33.28 -32.06 27.19
CA ASP A 460 -33.99 -33.24 27.68
C ASP A 460 -35.05 -33.73 26.68
N THR A 461 -35.63 -32.82 25.88
CA THR A 461 -36.78 -33.12 25.00
C THR A 461 -36.50 -32.94 23.50
N GLY A 462 -35.43 -32.22 23.13
CA GLY A 462 -35.13 -31.83 21.75
C GLY A 462 -36.04 -30.72 21.19
N ALA A 463 -36.92 -30.15 22.01
CA ALA A 463 -37.80 -29.08 21.57
C ALA A 463 -37.01 -27.76 21.39
N THR A 464 -37.30 -27.03 20.31
CA THR A 464 -36.75 -25.69 20.07
C THR A 464 -37.78 -24.59 20.29
N ARG A 465 -37.30 -23.39 20.65
CA ARG A 465 -38.12 -22.17 20.74
C ARG A 465 -37.32 -20.93 20.34
N PRO A 466 -37.96 -19.87 19.84
CA PRO A 466 -37.28 -18.59 19.66
C PRO A 466 -36.87 -17.96 20.99
N THR A 467 -35.86 -17.10 20.96
CA THR A 467 -35.46 -16.25 22.09
C THR A 467 -35.45 -14.78 21.68
N CYS A 468 -35.28 -13.87 22.65
CA CYS A 468 -35.10 -12.45 22.37
C CYS A 468 -33.74 -12.09 21.75
N PHE A 469 -32.81 -13.05 21.67
CA PHE A 469 -31.43 -12.81 21.29
C PHE A 469 -31.31 -12.71 19.76
N ASP A 470 -30.81 -11.58 19.28
CA ASP A 470 -30.61 -11.30 17.85
C ASP A 470 -29.27 -10.58 17.66
N ILE A 471 -28.38 -11.22 16.91
CA ILE A 471 -27.05 -10.70 16.59
C ILE A 471 -26.92 -10.31 15.10
N GLY A 472 -28.04 -10.15 14.39
CA GLY A 472 -28.12 -9.62 13.03
C GLY A 472 -27.52 -10.54 11.98
N GLY A 473 -27.60 -11.86 12.19
CA GLY A 473 -27.08 -12.87 11.28
C GLY A 473 -25.57 -13.05 11.34
N SER A 474 -24.90 -12.41 12.32
CA SER A 474 -23.48 -12.61 12.60
C SER A 474 -23.22 -13.86 13.43
N ALA A 475 -22.03 -14.44 13.31
CA ALA A 475 -21.56 -15.42 14.28
C ALA A 475 -21.31 -14.76 15.65
N VAL A 476 -21.61 -15.50 16.72
CA VAL A 476 -21.15 -15.20 18.09
C VAL A 476 -19.64 -15.38 18.20
N ARG A 477 -18.99 -14.56 19.04
CA ARG A 477 -17.55 -14.64 19.32
C ARG A 477 -17.33 -15.12 20.75
N ASN A 478 -17.32 -16.46 20.90
CA ASN A 478 -17.33 -17.18 22.17
C ASN A 478 -18.51 -16.79 23.08
N TRP A 479 -18.78 -17.63 24.07
CA TRP A 479 -19.64 -17.31 25.20
C TRP A 479 -18.78 -17.09 26.43
N SER A 480 -19.28 -16.33 27.40
CA SER A 480 -18.59 -16.21 28.69
C SER A 480 -18.68 -17.53 29.45
N ASP A 481 -17.53 -18.16 29.68
CA ASP A 481 -17.40 -19.38 30.49
C ASP A 481 -17.41 -19.10 32.00
N VAL A 482 -17.26 -17.83 32.39
CA VAL A 482 -17.36 -17.39 33.78
C VAL A 482 -18.66 -16.61 34.00
N PRO A 483 -19.32 -16.75 35.16
CA PRO A 483 -20.49 -15.94 35.48
C PRO A 483 -20.15 -14.44 35.48
N MET A 484 -20.93 -13.66 34.75
CA MET A 484 -20.79 -12.21 34.67
C MET A 484 -21.96 -11.50 35.32
N ARG A 485 -21.66 -10.47 36.11
CA ARG A 485 -22.69 -9.57 36.63
C ARG A 485 -22.92 -8.44 35.64
N ILE A 486 -24.13 -8.43 35.08
CA ILE A 486 -24.60 -7.38 34.19
C ILE A 486 -25.65 -6.54 34.91
N ASP A 487 -25.46 -5.23 34.93
CA ASP A 487 -26.31 -4.31 35.67
C ASP A 487 -27.78 -4.41 35.21
N GLY A 488 -28.67 -4.61 36.18
CA GLY A 488 -30.10 -4.77 35.96
C GLY A 488 -30.49 -6.07 35.26
N MET A 489 -29.70 -7.14 35.42
CA MET A 489 -30.02 -8.52 35.08
C MET A 489 -29.83 -9.41 36.32
N SER A 490 -30.24 -10.69 36.24
CA SER A 490 -30.00 -11.68 37.28
C SER A 490 -28.49 -12.04 37.43
N ASP A 491 -28.16 -12.92 38.38
CA ASP A 491 -26.79 -13.43 38.55
C ASP A 491 -26.42 -14.55 37.55
N GLN A 492 -27.36 -14.98 36.70
CA GLN A 492 -27.16 -16.03 35.70
C GLN A 492 -27.37 -15.41 34.33
N VAL A 493 -26.33 -14.80 33.77
CA VAL A 493 -26.36 -14.11 32.48
C VAL A 493 -25.35 -14.72 31.53
N LEU A 494 -25.80 -15.00 30.31
CA LEU A 494 -24.93 -15.38 29.21
C LEU A 494 -24.47 -14.12 28.49
N VAL A 495 -23.16 -14.01 28.24
CA VAL A 495 -22.57 -12.87 27.53
C VAL A 495 -21.83 -13.38 26.30
N THR A 496 -21.95 -12.65 25.20
CA THR A 496 -21.17 -12.85 23.97
C THR A 496 -20.97 -11.50 23.29
N ALA A 497 -20.39 -11.51 22.09
CA ALA A 497 -20.15 -10.31 21.32
C ALA A 497 -20.18 -10.58 19.82
N ARG A 498 -20.42 -9.50 19.08
CA ARG A 498 -20.45 -9.49 17.61
C ARG A 498 -19.08 -9.19 17.05
N GLY A 499 -18.63 -10.01 16.10
CA GLY A 499 -17.26 -9.93 15.59
C GLY A 499 -16.92 -8.73 14.73
N ASN A 500 -17.88 -8.10 14.06
CA ASN A 500 -17.59 -7.03 13.09
C ASN A 500 -17.54 -5.62 13.69
N ASN A 501 -17.81 -5.48 14.99
CA ASN A 501 -17.74 -4.19 15.69
C ASN A 501 -17.50 -4.32 17.21
N GLY A 502 -17.27 -5.54 17.73
CA GLY A 502 -16.97 -5.77 19.14
C GLY A 502 -18.13 -5.46 20.10
N GLU A 503 -19.36 -5.29 19.63
CA GLU A 503 -20.51 -5.01 20.49
C GLU A 503 -20.89 -6.23 21.33
N PHE A 504 -21.08 -6.03 22.63
CA PHE A 504 -21.44 -7.09 23.57
C PHE A 504 -22.96 -7.27 23.64
N PHE A 505 -23.38 -8.52 23.88
CA PHE A 505 -24.77 -8.92 24.04
C PHE A 505 -24.89 -9.79 25.28
N ALA A 506 -25.95 -9.56 26.07
CA ALA A 506 -26.25 -10.31 27.28
C ALA A 506 -27.66 -10.90 27.21
N PHE A 507 -27.83 -12.13 27.68
CA PHE A 507 -29.11 -12.82 27.82
C PHE A 507 -29.29 -13.32 29.24
N ASP A 508 -30.41 -12.94 29.86
CA ASP A 508 -30.82 -13.37 31.20
C ASP A 508 -31.92 -14.44 31.09
N PRO A 509 -31.59 -15.74 31.18
CA PRO A 509 -32.56 -16.84 31.14
C PRO A 509 -33.62 -16.81 32.24
N ALA A 510 -33.34 -16.21 33.40
CA ALA A 510 -34.31 -16.15 34.49
C ALA A 510 -35.50 -15.21 34.16
N THR A 511 -35.26 -14.21 33.30
CA THR A 511 -36.24 -13.21 32.92
C THR A 511 -36.56 -13.18 31.42
N ASP A 512 -35.91 -14.03 30.63
CA ASP A 512 -35.94 -14.05 29.15
C ASP A 512 -35.66 -12.66 28.56
N THR A 513 -34.70 -11.94 29.14
CA THR A 513 -34.37 -10.55 28.76
C THR A 513 -33.02 -10.48 28.05
N CYS A 514 -32.96 -9.74 26.95
CA CYS A 514 -31.75 -9.49 26.18
C CYS A 514 -31.30 -8.03 26.29
N LYS A 515 -29.99 -7.79 26.36
CA LYS A 515 -29.39 -6.46 26.32
C LYS A 515 -28.27 -6.40 25.31
N LYS A 516 -28.23 -5.30 24.58
CA LYS A 516 -27.06 -4.87 23.82
C LYS A 516 -26.27 -3.90 24.70
N LEU A 517 -24.96 -4.08 24.77
CA LEU A 517 -24.06 -3.33 25.65
C LEU A 517 -23.05 -2.55 24.79
N PRO A 518 -22.67 -1.32 25.20
CA PRO A 518 -21.73 -0.50 24.45
C PRO A 518 -20.31 -1.05 24.48
N THR A 519 -19.46 -0.57 23.58
CA THR A 519 -18.02 -0.86 23.57
C THR A 519 -17.24 0.36 23.08
N GLN A 520 -16.09 0.60 23.69
CA GLN A 520 -15.08 1.56 23.23
C GLN A 520 -13.79 0.84 22.81
N ALA A 521 -13.89 -0.45 22.43
CA ALA A 521 -12.76 -1.17 21.84
C ALA A 521 -12.22 -0.42 20.62
N LEU A 522 -10.90 -0.42 20.47
CA LEU A 522 -10.21 0.24 19.37
C LEU A 522 -10.14 -0.70 18.16
N GLY A 523 -10.37 -0.15 16.97
CA GLY A 523 -10.04 -0.82 15.72
C GLY A 523 -8.53 -0.91 15.53
N ALA A 524 -8.11 -1.79 14.63
CA ALA A 524 -6.72 -1.91 14.20
C ALA A 524 -6.54 -1.36 12.80
N ALA A 525 -5.32 -0.95 12.48
CA ALA A 525 -5.01 -0.41 11.17
C ALA A 525 -5.15 -1.49 10.10
N THR A 526 -5.80 -1.14 8.98
CA THR A 526 -6.02 -2.05 7.86
C THR A 526 -5.28 -1.57 6.62
N THR A 527 -4.88 -2.51 5.77
CA THR A 527 -4.18 -2.19 4.53
C THR A 527 -5.09 -1.40 3.58
N MET A 528 -4.54 -0.37 2.95
CA MET A 528 -5.25 0.38 1.92
C MET A 528 -5.43 -0.47 0.66
N ARG A 529 -6.65 -0.47 0.11
CA ARG A 529 -6.98 -1.17 -1.13
C ARG A 529 -6.87 -0.25 -2.34
N THR A 530 -7.21 1.02 -2.16
CA THR A 530 -7.19 2.05 -3.19
C THR A 530 -7.01 3.42 -2.55
N ILE A 531 -6.43 4.36 -3.30
CA ILE A 531 -6.32 5.77 -2.98
C ILE A 531 -6.76 6.51 -4.24
N GLY A 532 -7.58 7.55 -4.12
CA GLY A 532 -8.02 8.34 -5.26
C GLY A 532 -8.26 9.79 -4.91
N THR A 533 -8.24 10.64 -5.93
CA THR A 533 -8.42 12.08 -5.79
C THR A 533 -9.90 12.43 -5.95
N GLY A 534 -10.43 13.18 -4.98
CA GLY A 534 -11.79 13.68 -4.97
C GLY A 534 -12.00 14.91 -5.84
N PRO A 535 -13.26 15.36 -5.97
CA PRO A 535 -13.62 16.44 -6.89
C PRO A 535 -13.06 17.81 -6.48
N ALA A 536 -12.66 17.98 -5.21
CA ALA A 536 -12.00 19.19 -4.74
C ALA A 536 -10.46 19.08 -4.75
N GLY A 537 -9.92 17.96 -5.27
CA GLY A 537 -8.50 17.60 -5.21
C GLY A 537 -8.03 17.16 -3.82
N ASP A 538 -8.97 16.83 -2.94
CA ASP A 538 -8.79 16.11 -1.68
C ASP A 538 -8.49 14.62 -1.92
N ILE A 539 -7.99 13.91 -0.91
CA ILE A 539 -7.60 12.50 -1.06
C ILE A 539 -8.58 11.58 -0.33
N TYR A 540 -9.00 10.51 -0.99
CA TYR A 540 -9.82 9.45 -0.42
C TYR A 540 -9.02 8.15 -0.41
N THR A 541 -9.15 7.39 0.68
CA THR A 541 -8.53 6.07 0.80
C THR A 541 -9.55 5.06 1.27
N GLY A 542 -9.49 3.87 0.68
CA GLY A 542 -10.55 2.87 0.78
C GLY A 542 -10.01 1.46 0.91
N GLY A 543 -10.86 0.58 1.43
CA GLY A 543 -10.59 -0.83 1.65
C GLY A 543 -11.66 -1.43 2.55
N ALA A 544 -11.26 -2.17 3.59
CA ALA A 544 -12.19 -2.59 4.65
C ALA A 544 -12.62 -1.44 5.58
N ALA A 545 -12.14 -0.22 5.32
CA ALA A 545 -12.57 1.04 5.93
C ALA A 545 -12.52 2.14 4.85
N PHE A 546 -13.10 3.31 5.15
CA PHE A 546 -13.17 4.45 4.23
C PHE A 546 -12.77 5.73 4.98
N ALA A 547 -11.88 6.53 4.39
CA ALA A 547 -11.48 7.81 4.94
C ALA A 547 -11.27 8.88 3.85
N HIS A 548 -11.60 10.11 4.22
CA HIS A 548 -11.21 11.34 3.53
C HIS A 548 -10.00 11.97 4.23
N ILE A 549 -9.05 12.48 3.46
CA ILE A 549 -7.80 13.10 3.91
C ILE A 549 -7.78 14.53 3.41
N ASP A 550 -7.72 15.48 4.34
CA ASP A 550 -7.51 16.89 4.02
C ASP A 550 -6.04 17.09 3.58
N PRO A 551 -5.79 17.51 2.33
CA PRO A 551 -4.43 17.65 1.82
C PRO A 551 -3.67 18.83 2.46
N ASP A 552 -4.37 19.86 2.94
CA ASP A 552 -3.73 21.03 3.55
C ASP A 552 -3.27 20.74 4.99
N THR A 553 -4.06 19.97 5.75
CA THR A 553 -3.75 19.68 7.17
C THR A 553 -3.23 18.27 7.44
N GLY A 554 -3.35 17.35 6.48
CA GLY A 554 -3.06 15.92 6.67
C GLY A 554 -4.07 15.19 7.57
N ALA A 555 -5.22 15.80 7.87
CA ALA A 555 -6.18 15.23 8.81
C ALA A 555 -7.06 14.17 8.12
N ALA A 556 -7.17 13.00 8.76
CA ALA A 556 -8.03 11.92 8.30
C ALA A 556 -9.41 11.96 8.98
N THR A 557 -10.48 11.84 8.19
CA THR A 557 -11.87 11.70 8.65
C THR A 557 -12.44 10.38 8.16
N SER A 558 -12.83 9.51 9.09
CA SER A 558 -13.49 8.24 8.72
C SER A 558 -14.89 8.50 8.18
N LEU A 559 -15.23 7.80 7.09
CA LEU A 559 -16.53 7.86 6.44
C LEU A 559 -17.25 6.50 6.59
N PRO A 560 -18.59 6.48 6.59
CA PRO A 560 -19.33 5.22 6.66
C PRO A 560 -19.02 4.31 5.47
N LEU A 561 -18.71 3.06 5.77
CA LEU A 561 -18.40 2.05 4.75
C LEU A 561 -19.67 1.33 4.29
N ASN A 562 -19.79 1.08 2.99
CA ASN A 562 -20.84 0.24 2.41
C ASN A 562 -20.22 -0.98 1.69
N GLY A 563 -19.33 -1.73 2.33
CA GLY A 563 -18.56 -2.79 1.66
C GLY A 563 -17.21 -2.31 1.16
N GLN A 564 -16.35 -3.25 0.76
CA GLN A 564 -14.93 -2.96 0.57
C GLN A 564 -14.71 -2.11 -0.68
N ILE A 565 -14.10 -0.94 -0.51
CA ILE A 565 -13.87 -0.02 -1.63
C ILE A 565 -12.71 -0.55 -2.49
N MET A 566 -12.93 -0.48 -3.80
CA MET A 566 -12.04 -1.04 -4.82
C MET A 566 -11.39 0.04 -5.68
N ASP A 567 -12.11 1.12 -5.97
CA ASP A 567 -11.68 2.20 -6.84
C ASP A 567 -12.50 3.48 -6.59
N PHE A 568 -11.94 4.64 -6.95
CA PHE A 568 -12.53 5.96 -6.83
C PHE A 568 -12.41 6.73 -8.15
N HIS A 569 -13.41 7.55 -8.47
CA HIS A 569 -13.36 8.47 -9.60
C HIS A 569 -14.14 9.75 -9.32
N SER A 570 -13.59 10.87 -9.75
CA SER A 570 -14.24 12.19 -9.63
C SER A 570 -14.91 12.58 -10.94
N HIS A 571 -16.18 12.98 -10.85
CA HIS A 571 -16.99 13.36 -12.02
C HIS A 571 -17.97 14.46 -11.64
N ASP A 572 -17.84 15.65 -12.24
CA ASP A 572 -18.77 16.77 -12.09
C ASP A 572 -19.14 17.12 -10.62
N GLY A 573 -18.14 17.14 -9.74
CA GLY A 573 -18.33 17.43 -8.31
C GLY A 573 -18.76 16.22 -7.47
N LEU A 574 -19.00 15.07 -8.09
CA LEU A 574 -19.34 13.80 -7.43
C LEU A 574 -18.09 12.94 -7.26
N LEU A 575 -18.07 12.18 -6.17
CA LEU A 575 -17.18 11.05 -5.94
C LEU A 575 -17.95 9.76 -6.23
N ILE A 576 -17.50 9.02 -7.24
CA ILE A 576 -18.04 7.71 -7.60
C ILE A 576 -17.04 6.67 -7.12
N TYR A 577 -17.54 5.61 -6.47
CA TYR A 577 -16.65 4.55 -5.98
C TYR A 577 -17.25 3.16 -6.13
N GLY A 578 -16.36 2.21 -6.41
CA GLY A 578 -16.69 0.81 -6.61
C GLY A 578 -16.52 0.00 -5.33
N THR A 579 -17.42 -0.96 -5.09
CA THR A 579 -17.38 -1.82 -3.89
C THR A 579 -17.47 -3.32 -4.20
N TYR A 580 -16.74 -4.10 -3.39
CA TYR A 580 -16.78 -5.56 -3.31
C TYR A 580 -17.68 -6.01 -2.14
N THR A 581 -18.50 -7.05 -2.26
CA THR A 581 -18.71 -7.95 -3.42
C THR A 581 -19.87 -7.53 -4.33
N GLY A 582 -19.86 -8.11 -5.54
CA GLY A 582 -20.97 -8.01 -6.49
C GLY A 582 -21.05 -6.68 -7.21
N ALA A 583 -19.88 -6.07 -7.47
CA ALA A 583 -19.69 -4.87 -8.28
C ALA A 583 -20.70 -3.76 -7.98
N GLY A 584 -20.72 -3.33 -6.71
CA GLY A 584 -21.55 -2.21 -6.27
C GLY A 584 -20.95 -0.88 -6.71
N ILE A 585 -21.78 0.04 -7.20
CA ILE A 585 -21.38 1.41 -7.55
C ILE A 585 -22.17 2.39 -6.69
N ASP A 586 -21.46 3.27 -6.00
CA ASP A 586 -22.02 4.31 -5.15
C ASP A 586 -21.64 5.69 -5.72
N VAL A 587 -22.59 6.62 -5.62
CA VAL A 587 -22.44 8.01 -6.09
C VAL A 587 -22.65 8.94 -4.92
N TYR A 588 -21.59 9.65 -4.53
CA TYR A 588 -21.53 10.52 -3.36
C TYR A 588 -21.23 11.96 -3.78
N ASP A 589 -21.92 12.93 -3.17
CA ASP A 589 -21.62 14.36 -3.30
C ASP A 589 -20.94 14.83 -2.00
N PRO A 590 -19.62 15.10 -2.02
CA PRO A 590 -18.89 15.55 -0.83
C PRO A 590 -19.32 16.91 -0.29
N SER A 591 -20.06 17.72 -1.07
CA SER A 591 -20.57 19.02 -0.62
C SER A 591 -21.83 18.91 0.26
N LEU A 592 -22.43 17.71 0.34
CA LEU A 592 -23.63 17.42 1.10
C LEU A 592 -23.31 16.50 2.29
N PRO A 593 -24.08 16.58 3.40
CA PRO A 593 -23.89 15.68 4.53
C PRO A 593 -24.16 14.23 4.12
N TRP A 594 -23.51 13.30 4.82
CA TRP A 594 -23.75 11.88 4.64
C TRP A 594 -25.11 11.46 5.22
N GLU A 595 -25.94 10.85 4.37
CA GLU A 595 -27.23 10.25 4.76
C GLU A 595 -27.45 8.98 3.91
N ALA A 596 -27.46 7.80 4.56
CA ALA A 596 -27.50 6.52 3.86
C ALA A 596 -28.73 6.40 2.94
N GLY A 597 -28.49 6.13 1.65
CA GLY A 597 -29.54 6.01 0.63
C GLY A 597 -30.04 7.35 0.08
N VAL A 598 -29.50 8.47 0.55
CA VAL A 598 -29.73 9.83 0.02
C VAL A 598 -28.43 10.39 -0.54
N ASN A 599 -27.37 10.41 0.28
CA ASN A 599 -26.01 10.76 -0.08
C ASN A 599 -25.00 9.90 0.72
N PRO A 600 -24.42 8.84 0.14
CA PRO A 600 -24.51 8.44 -1.26
C PRO A 600 -25.92 8.03 -1.68
N ARG A 601 -26.20 8.23 -2.98
CA ARG A 601 -27.44 7.81 -3.65
C ARG A 601 -27.63 6.28 -3.50
N PRO A 602 -28.85 5.73 -3.66
CA PRO A 602 -29.07 4.30 -3.60
C PRO A 602 -28.14 3.54 -4.55
N ARG A 603 -27.40 2.58 -3.99
CA ARG A 603 -26.39 1.80 -4.70
C ARG A 603 -26.94 1.09 -5.94
N LEU A 604 -26.16 1.12 -7.02
CA LEU A 604 -26.34 0.27 -8.20
C LEU A 604 -25.44 -0.96 -8.14
N ARG A 605 -25.79 -2.00 -8.89
CA ARG A 605 -24.94 -3.17 -9.11
C ARG A 605 -24.79 -3.37 -10.61
N VAL A 606 -23.55 -3.62 -11.05
CA VAL A 606 -23.27 -3.91 -12.47
C VAL A 606 -24.01 -5.18 -12.93
N GLY A 607 -24.15 -6.18 -12.06
CA GLY A 607 -24.77 -7.46 -12.44
C GLY A 607 -23.82 -8.34 -13.26
N HIS A 608 -24.36 -9.17 -14.16
CA HIS A 608 -23.57 -9.98 -15.12
C HIS A 608 -22.47 -10.86 -14.51
N GLN A 609 -22.63 -11.29 -13.25
CA GLN A 609 -21.60 -12.01 -12.49
C GLN A 609 -20.25 -11.26 -12.42
N GLN A 610 -20.32 -9.94 -12.38
CA GLN A 610 -19.20 -9.06 -12.09
C GLN A 610 -19.08 -8.87 -10.56
N ASP A 611 -17.85 -8.73 -10.07
CA ASP A 611 -17.56 -8.76 -8.64
C ASP A 611 -16.85 -7.50 -8.14
N ARG A 612 -15.94 -6.94 -8.93
CA ARG A 612 -15.13 -5.77 -8.56
C ARG A 612 -15.10 -4.75 -9.70
N PRO A 613 -15.51 -3.50 -9.47
CA PRO A 613 -15.17 -2.38 -10.33
C PRO A 613 -13.73 -1.97 -10.02
N ILE A 614 -12.88 -1.82 -11.03
CA ILE A 614 -11.43 -1.63 -10.85
C ILE A 614 -10.83 -0.56 -11.76
N ALA A 615 -11.65 0.04 -12.62
CA ALA A 615 -11.25 1.14 -13.48
C ALA A 615 -12.46 2.03 -13.72
N MET A 616 -12.28 3.34 -13.72
CA MET A 616 -13.33 4.30 -14.01
C MET A 616 -12.75 5.49 -14.78
N THR A 617 -13.56 6.09 -15.65
CA THR A 617 -13.22 7.35 -16.31
C THR A 617 -14.48 8.13 -16.70
N SER A 618 -14.37 9.46 -16.76
CA SER A 618 -15.46 10.31 -17.24
C SER A 618 -15.62 10.15 -18.74
N MET A 619 -16.85 10.08 -19.21
CA MET A 619 -17.25 9.95 -20.60
C MET A 619 -18.37 10.96 -20.88
N ASP A 620 -17.99 12.20 -21.19
CA ASP A 620 -18.89 13.36 -21.23
C ASP A 620 -19.68 13.50 -19.91
N ASP A 621 -21.02 13.39 -19.95
CA ASP A 621 -21.96 13.45 -18.80
C ASP A 621 -22.16 12.09 -18.11
N LYS A 622 -21.41 11.07 -18.54
CA LYS A 622 -21.47 9.70 -18.03
C LYS A 622 -20.12 9.25 -17.47
N VAL A 623 -20.11 8.08 -16.86
CA VAL A 623 -18.90 7.43 -16.35
C VAL A 623 -18.80 6.00 -16.87
N ALA A 624 -17.68 5.69 -17.51
CA ALA A 624 -17.36 4.34 -17.95
C ALA A 624 -16.62 3.60 -16.83
N ILE A 625 -16.94 2.32 -16.65
CA ILE A 625 -16.50 1.49 -15.51
C ILE A 625 -16.05 0.14 -16.03
N GLY A 626 -14.79 -0.23 -15.78
CA GLY A 626 -14.21 -1.53 -16.06
C GLY A 626 -14.32 -2.47 -14.86
N THR A 627 -14.65 -3.73 -15.11
CA THR A 627 -14.86 -4.71 -14.04
C THR A 627 -14.03 -5.98 -14.16
N PHE A 628 -13.99 -6.69 -13.04
CA PHE A 628 -13.41 -8.01 -12.84
C PHE A 628 -14.49 -8.99 -12.32
N PRO A 629 -14.59 -10.21 -12.85
CA PRO A 629 -15.70 -11.12 -12.59
C PRO A 629 -15.61 -11.88 -11.24
N VAL A 630 -16.70 -12.56 -10.87
CA VAL A 630 -16.76 -13.48 -9.72
C VAL A 630 -15.79 -14.65 -9.87
N PRO A 631 -15.41 -15.35 -8.77
CA PRO A 631 -14.56 -16.54 -8.81
C PRO A 631 -14.96 -17.57 -9.87
N ALA A 632 -13.97 -18.29 -10.42
CA ALA A 632 -14.15 -19.33 -11.45
C ALA A 632 -14.77 -18.86 -12.79
N ARG A 633 -14.65 -17.57 -13.14
CA ARG A 633 -15.13 -16.99 -14.40
C ARG A 633 -14.06 -16.12 -15.08
N LEU A 634 -13.97 -16.20 -16.41
CA LEU A 634 -13.19 -15.28 -17.24
C LEU A 634 -14.09 -14.19 -17.86
N GLY A 635 -13.50 -13.05 -18.20
CA GLY A 635 -14.20 -11.93 -18.85
C GLY A 635 -14.80 -10.90 -17.90
N GLY A 636 -14.26 -9.68 -17.95
CA GLY A 636 -14.82 -8.50 -17.30
C GLY A 636 -15.86 -7.80 -18.18
N ALA A 637 -16.52 -6.78 -17.63
CA ALA A 637 -17.50 -5.98 -18.35
C ALA A 637 -17.05 -4.51 -18.42
N LEU A 638 -17.52 -3.83 -19.47
CA LEU A 638 -17.59 -2.37 -19.51
C LEU A 638 -19.02 -1.96 -19.11
N ALA A 639 -19.16 -1.15 -18.08
CA ALA A 639 -20.43 -0.55 -17.70
C ALA A 639 -20.39 0.96 -17.92
N ILE A 640 -21.47 1.55 -18.42
CA ILE A 640 -21.62 2.99 -18.64
C ILE A 640 -22.73 3.50 -17.73
N LEU A 641 -22.37 4.32 -16.74
CA LEU A 641 -23.25 4.91 -15.75
C LEU A 641 -23.63 6.34 -16.15
N ASP A 642 -24.92 6.64 -16.12
CA ASP A 642 -25.42 8.01 -16.00
C ASP A 642 -25.63 8.30 -14.50
N PRO A 643 -24.79 9.15 -13.88
CA PRO A 643 -24.87 9.38 -12.45
C PRO A 643 -26.13 10.14 -12.06
N ASP A 644 -26.69 10.99 -12.93
CA ASP A 644 -27.88 11.80 -12.67
C ASP A 644 -29.16 10.98 -12.66
N THR A 645 -29.32 10.09 -13.64
CA THR A 645 -30.50 9.22 -13.71
C THR A 645 -30.32 7.92 -12.92
N MET A 646 -29.11 7.62 -12.47
CA MET A 646 -28.73 6.36 -11.83
C MET A 646 -29.08 5.15 -12.73
N THR A 647 -28.82 5.26 -14.03
CA THR A 647 -29.03 4.18 -15.01
C THR A 647 -27.70 3.66 -15.55
N MET A 648 -27.65 2.38 -15.93
CA MET A 648 -26.41 1.72 -16.33
C MET A 648 -26.62 0.76 -17.50
N GLU A 649 -25.76 0.88 -18.51
CA GLU A 649 -25.64 -0.04 -19.65
C GLU A 649 -24.40 -0.91 -19.46
N VAL A 650 -24.47 -2.21 -19.81
CA VAL A 650 -23.39 -3.16 -19.51
C VAL A 650 -23.06 -4.02 -20.73
N TYR A 651 -21.80 -3.98 -21.12
CA TYR A 651 -21.18 -4.79 -22.17
C TYR A 651 -20.31 -5.86 -21.53
N ASP A 652 -20.91 -7.02 -21.29
CA ASP A 652 -20.27 -8.15 -20.62
C ASP A 652 -19.30 -8.90 -21.54
N ASN A 653 -18.11 -9.25 -21.01
CA ASN A 653 -17.04 -9.92 -21.76
C ASN A 653 -16.67 -9.17 -23.06
N LEU A 654 -16.60 -7.83 -22.98
CA LEU A 654 -16.35 -6.95 -24.14
C LEU A 654 -15.05 -7.33 -24.86
N ILE A 655 -14.00 -7.60 -24.09
CA ILE A 655 -12.77 -8.23 -24.59
C ILE A 655 -12.78 -9.68 -24.16
N GLU A 656 -12.78 -10.58 -25.14
CA GLU A 656 -12.98 -12.01 -24.90
C GLU A 656 -12.02 -12.55 -23.83
N ASN A 657 -12.58 -13.12 -22.76
CA ASN A 657 -11.91 -13.72 -21.61
C ASN A 657 -11.06 -12.78 -20.75
N GLN A 658 -11.01 -11.48 -21.04
CA GLN A 658 -10.16 -10.52 -20.33
C GLN A 658 -10.97 -9.54 -19.47
N SER A 659 -10.40 -9.13 -18.35
CA SER A 659 -10.96 -8.07 -17.49
C SER A 659 -10.51 -6.68 -17.98
N ILE A 660 -11.25 -5.62 -17.66
CA ILE A 660 -10.93 -4.25 -18.06
C ILE A 660 -10.26 -3.54 -16.88
N TYR A 661 -9.00 -3.11 -17.06
CA TYR A 661 -8.13 -2.59 -16.00
C TYR A 661 -7.84 -1.09 -16.11
N ALA A 662 -7.99 -0.50 -17.29
CA ALA A 662 -7.75 0.93 -17.48
C ALA A 662 -8.75 1.48 -18.49
N LEU A 663 -9.15 2.73 -18.32
CA LEU A 663 -10.06 3.44 -19.21
C LEU A 663 -9.65 4.91 -19.34
N GLN A 664 -9.70 5.45 -20.56
CA GLN A 664 -9.53 6.87 -20.85
C GLN A 664 -10.50 7.28 -21.97
N TYR A 665 -11.05 8.49 -21.89
CA TYR A 665 -11.98 9.00 -22.90
C TYR A 665 -11.43 10.26 -23.57
N ARG A 666 -11.47 10.29 -24.90
CA ARG A 666 -11.09 11.47 -25.67
C ARG A 666 -11.77 11.47 -27.04
N ASP A 667 -12.23 12.64 -27.47
CA ASP A 667 -12.76 12.89 -28.81
C ASP A 667 -13.86 11.91 -29.26
N GLY A 668 -14.78 11.53 -28.37
CA GLY A 668 -15.89 10.63 -28.70
C GLY A 668 -15.58 9.14 -28.49
N LEU A 669 -14.33 8.77 -28.20
CA LEU A 669 -13.88 7.38 -28.14
C LEU A 669 -13.38 7.01 -26.74
N LEU A 670 -13.69 5.78 -26.33
CA LEU A 670 -13.21 5.21 -25.08
C LEU A 670 -12.05 4.24 -25.37
N TYR A 671 -10.89 4.55 -24.82
CA TYR A 671 -9.68 3.73 -24.89
C TYR A 671 -9.62 2.88 -23.62
N GLY A 672 -9.27 1.61 -23.75
CA GLY A 672 -9.18 0.73 -22.59
C GLY A 672 -8.03 -0.26 -22.65
N GLY A 673 -7.52 -0.57 -21.46
CA GLY A 673 -6.52 -1.61 -21.22
C GLY A 673 -7.19 -2.84 -20.63
N SER A 674 -6.89 -4.01 -21.19
CA SER A 674 -7.39 -5.30 -20.68
C SER A 674 -6.29 -6.12 -20.03
N GLY A 675 -6.71 -7.14 -19.27
CA GLY A 675 -5.79 -8.08 -18.64
C GLY A 675 -6.34 -9.50 -18.58
N ILE A 676 -5.44 -10.47 -18.70
CA ILE A 676 -5.79 -11.89 -18.87
C ILE A 676 -6.38 -12.56 -17.62
N THR A 677 -6.28 -11.92 -16.46
CA THR A 677 -6.76 -12.49 -15.20
C THR A 677 -8.28 -12.37 -15.07
N GLY A 678 -8.94 -13.50 -14.84
CA GLY A 678 -10.35 -13.56 -14.43
C GLY A 678 -10.51 -13.81 -12.94
N GLY A 679 -11.72 -14.16 -12.53
CA GLY A 679 -12.11 -14.40 -11.14
C GLY A 679 -11.19 -15.35 -10.41
N LEU A 680 -11.00 -15.11 -9.10
CA LEU A 680 -10.11 -15.90 -8.24
C LEU A 680 -10.32 -17.42 -8.43
N GLY A 681 -9.21 -18.15 -8.54
CA GLY A 681 -9.21 -19.61 -8.75
C GLY A 681 -9.36 -20.06 -10.21
N GLN A 682 -9.54 -19.14 -11.16
CA GLN A 682 -9.57 -19.44 -12.59
C GLN A 682 -8.20 -19.19 -13.23
N GLU A 683 -7.71 -20.15 -14.02
CA GLU A 683 -6.50 -19.94 -14.83
C GLU A 683 -6.86 -19.14 -16.11
N PRO A 684 -6.03 -18.14 -16.50
CA PRO A 684 -6.16 -17.42 -17.77
C PRO A 684 -6.09 -18.34 -19.00
N THR A 685 -6.84 -17.99 -20.04
CA THR A 685 -6.78 -18.64 -21.37
C THR A 685 -6.03 -17.80 -22.41
N GLU A 686 -6.01 -16.48 -22.22
CA GLU A 686 -5.23 -15.54 -23.02
C GLU A 686 -3.83 -15.35 -22.43
N THR A 687 -2.88 -14.90 -23.25
CA THR A 687 -1.48 -14.72 -22.84
C THR A 687 -1.02 -13.27 -22.76
N GLU A 688 -1.73 -12.35 -23.42
CA GLU A 688 -1.32 -10.96 -23.55
C GLU A 688 -2.50 -10.01 -23.30
N GLY A 689 -2.23 -8.91 -22.59
CA GLY A 689 -3.17 -7.82 -22.39
C GLY A 689 -3.31 -6.99 -23.67
N LYS A 690 -4.48 -6.37 -23.85
CA LYS A 690 -4.81 -5.63 -25.07
C LYS A 690 -5.07 -4.15 -24.76
N LEU A 691 -4.67 -3.30 -25.70
CA LEU A 691 -5.22 -1.95 -25.83
C LEU A 691 -6.38 -2.03 -26.82
N PHE A 692 -7.54 -1.52 -26.44
CA PHE A 692 -8.74 -1.48 -27.29
C PHE A 692 -9.33 -0.08 -27.38
N VAL A 693 -10.10 0.16 -28.43
CA VAL A 693 -10.89 1.40 -28.61
C VAL A 693 -12.34 1.01 -28.84
N PHE A 694 -13.22 1.49 -27.97
CA PHE A 694 -14.66 1.35 -28.03
C PHE A 694 -15.28 2.65 -28.51
N ASP A 695 -16.19 2.56 -29.48
CA ASP A 695 -16.99 3.67 -29.99
C ASP A 695 -18.38 3.61 -29.33
N PRO A 696 -18.70 4.52 -28.39
CA PRO A 696 -20.01 4.56 -27.75
C PRO A 696 -21.17 4.88 -28.69
N ALA A 697 -20.91 5.50 -29.86
CA ALA A 697 -21.97 5.83 -30.82
C ALA A 697 -22.40 4.60 -31.64
N THR A 698 -21.50 3.66 -31.88
CA THR A 698 -21.81 2.39 -32.57
C THR A 698 -21.94 1.21 -31.63
N GLU A 699 -21.54 1.36 -30.37
CA GLU A 699 -21.48 0.32 -29.35
C GLU A 699 -20.55 -0.85 -29.74
N GLU A 700 -19.45 -0.55 -30.44
CA GLU A 700 -18.51 -1.55 -30.97
C GLU A 700 -17.07 -1.27 -30.57
N VAL A 701 -16.27 -2.33 -30.40
CA VAL A 701 -14.81 -2.24 -30.34
C VAL A 701 -14.29 -2.05 -31.77
N VAL A 702 -13.78 -0.86 -32.08
CA VAL A 702 -13.35 -0.43 -33.41
C VAL A 702 -11.84 -0.59 -33.64
N PHE A 703 -11.09 -0.95 -32.60
CA PHE A 703 -9.65 -1.26 -32.66
C PHE A 703 -9.23 -2.12 -31.47
N GLU A 704 -8.25 -3.01 -31.70
CA GLU A 704 -7.59 -3.79 -30.67
C GLU A 704 -6.15 -4.11 -31.10
N THR A 705 -5.19 -4.04 -30.18
CA THR A 705 -3.80 -4.44 -30.40
C THR A 705 -3.16 -4.94 -29.10
N VAL A 706 -2.04 -5.66 -29.21
CA VAL A 706 -1.16 -5.99 -28.09
C VAL A 706 -0.05 -4.93 -28.05
N PRO A 707 -0.08 -3.96 -27.12
CA PRO A 707 0.88 -2.86 -27.12
C PRO A 707 2.27 -3.28 -26.62
N VAL A 708 2.33 -4.26 -25.72
CA VAL A 708 3.58 -4.79 -25.13
C VAL A 708 3.55 -6.32 -25.21
N PRO A 709 4.19 -6.92 -26.23
CA PRO A 709 4.23 -8.38 -26.38
C PRO A 709 4.81 -9.09 -25.14
N GLY A 710 4.15 -10.16 -24.72
CA GLY A 710 4.52 -10.97 -23.54
C GLY A 710 3.98 -10.46 -22.20
N ASP A 711 3.41 -9.26 -22.14
CA ASP A 711 2.80 -8.72 -20.92
C ASP A 711 1.30 -9.04 -20.85
N GLY A 712 0.85 -9.59 -19.72
CA GLY A 712 -0.52 -10.08 -19.54
C GLY A 712 -1.57 -8.98 -19.32
N HIS A 713 -1.15 -7.73 -19.05
CA HIS A 713 -2.04 -6.66 -18.62
C HIS A 713 -1.60 -5.30 -19.13
N VAL A 714 -2.56 -4.52 -19.64
CA VAL A 714 -2.46 -3.07 -19.83
C VAL A 714 -3.25 -2.42 -18.70
N SER A 715 -2.56 -1.85 -17.71
CA SER A 715 -3.14 -1.62 -16.39
C SER A 715 -3.36 -0.15 -16.02
N GLY A 716 -2.69 0.77 -16.69
CA GLY A 716 -2.92 2.21 -16.56
C GLY A 716 -2.82 2.88 -17.92
N LEU A 717 -3.60 3.94 -18.12
CA LEU A 717 -3.65 4.72 -19.35
C LEU A 717 -3.80 6.20 -19.01
N VAL A 718 -3.13 7.08 -19.74
CA VAL A 718 -3.30 8.54 -19.63
C VAL A 718 -2.96 9.23 -20.95
N PHE A 719 -3.64 10.33 -21.26
CA PHE A 719 -3.27 11.17 -22.40
C PHE A 719 -2.28 12.25 -21.98
N ASP A 720 -1.33 12.56 -22.85
CA ASP A 720 -0.54 13.78 -22.75
C ASP A 720 -1.26 14.98 -23.41
N ASP A 721 -0.67 16.16 -23.25
CA ASP A 721 -1.18 17.41 -23.80
C ASP A 721 -1.15 17.46 -25.33
N GLU A 722 -0.30 16.63 -25.96
CA GLU A 722 -0.14 16.53 -27.41
C GLU A 722 -1.18 15.61 -28.05
N GLY A 723 -1.82 14.75 -27.26
CA GLY A 723 -2.84 13.81 -27.72
C GLY A 723 -2.37 12.38 -27.87
N TYR A 724 -1.14 12.04 -27.50
CA TYR A 724 -0.72 10.66 -27.43
C TYR A 724 -1.28 9.98 -26.18
N LEU A 725 -1.64 8.71 -26.34
CA LEU A 725 -2.05 7.86 -25.24
C LEU A 725 -0.83 7.11 -24.72
N TRP A 726 -0.52 7.32 -23.45
CA TRP A 726 0.49 6.56 -22.73
C TRP A 726 -0.16 5.42 -21.96
N GLY A 727 0.52 4.29 -21.87
CA GLY A 727 0.07 3.17 -21.07
C GLY A 727 1.19 2.47 -20.32
N VAL A 728 0.82 1.85 -19.21
CA VAL A 728 1.73 1.12 -18.32
C VAL A 728 1.27 -0.31 -18.08
N THR A 729 2.22 -1.23 -18.07
CA THR A 729 2.05 -2.63 -17.64
C THR A 729 2.78 -2.84 -16.30
N ALA A 730 2.89 -4.08 -15.81
CA ALA A 730 3.79 -4.36 -14.68
C ALA A 730 5.27 -4.01 -14.98
N ASN A 731 5.65 -3.97 -16.26
CA ASN A 731 7.03 -4.03 -16.70
C ASN A 731 7.46 -2.92 -17.64
N ALA A 732 6.53 -2.29 -18.36
CA ALA A 732 6.85 -1.38 -19.45
C ALA A 732 5.92 -0.17 -19.50
N ILE A 733 6.40 0.90 -20.12
CA ILE A 733 5.60 2.04 -20.59
C ILE A 733 5.63 2.05 -22.11
N PHE A 734 4.50 2.39 -22.73
CA PHE A 734 4.37 2.58 -24.17
C PHE A 734 3.65 3.90 -24.49
N LYS A 735 3.99 4.49 -25.63
CA LYS A 735 3.34 5.65 -26.26
C LYS A 735 2.57 5.18 -27.48
N PHE A 736 1.28 5.46 -27.55
CA PHE A 736 0.38 5.12 -28.65
C PHE A 736 -0.14 6.38 -29.32
N ASP A 737 -0.10 6.40 -30.65
CA ASP A 737 -0.66 7.47 -31.47
C ASP A 737 -2.10 7.11 -31.88
N PRO A 738 -3.12 7.83 -31.38
CA PRO A 738 -4.51 7.53 -31.71
C PRO A 738 -4.89 7.74 -33.17
N ASP A 739 -4.18 8.62 -33.89
CA ASP A 739 -4.47 8.95 -35.29
C ASP A 739 -3.97 7.85 -36.23
N THR A 740 -2.74 7.37 -36.00
CA THR A 740 -2.14 6.30 -36.81
C THR A 740 -2.49 4.91 -36.29
N ARG A 741 -2.93 4.80 -35.04
CA ARG A 741 -3.18 3.56 -34.30
C ARG A 741 -1.95 2.67 -34.15
N GLU A 742 -0.80 3.30 -33.95
CA GLU A 742 0.50 2.63 -33.79
C GLU A 742 1.11 2.91 -32.41
N VAL A 743 1.80 1.91 -31.86
CA VAL A 743 2.71 2.13 -30.72
C VAL A 743 3.99 2.74 -31.27
N VAL A 744 4.23 4.00 -30.95
CA VAL A 744 5.31 4.82 -31.52
C VAL A 744 6.56 4.85 -30.63
N ALA A 745 6.43 4.52 -29.34
CA ALA A 745 7.56 4.33 -28.42
C ALA A 745 7.21 3.29 -27.35
N GLN A 746 8.21 2.58 -26.83
CA GLN A 746 8.06 1.69 -25.68
C GLN A 746 9.41 1.48 -24.99
N ARG A 747 9.39 1.29 -23.67
CA ARG A 747 10.56 0.88 -22.88
C ARG A 747 10.13 -0.04 -21.75
N ARG A 748 10.88 -1.14 -21.59
CA ARG A 748 10.71 -2.10 -20.51
C ARG A 748 11.69 -1.76 -19.39
N TYR A 749 11.18 -1.63 -18.18
CA TYR A 749 11.94 -1.27 -16.98
C TYR A 749 12.08 -2.46 -16.03
N PHE A 750 11.10 -3.36 -16.01
CA PHE A 750 11.04 -4.47 -15.05
C PHE A 750 10.80 -5.82 -15.74
N ASN A 751 10.89 -6.89 -14.94
CA ASN A 751 10.60 -8.25 -15.38
C ASN A 751 9.86 -9.03 -14.29
N THR A 752 8.80 -8.41 -13.78
CA THR A 752 7.86 -8.97 -12.82
C THR A 752 6.93 -9.97 -13.52
N ASP A 753 6.74 -11.14 -12.92
CA ASP A 753 5.69 -12.07 -13.35
C ASP A 753 4.32 -11.46 -13.05
N ASP A 754 3.66 -11.00 -14.10
CA ASP A 754 2.33 -10.40 -14.06
C ASP A 754 1.21 -11.41 -14.35
N SER A 755 1.56 -12.67 -14.64
CA SER A 755 0.57 -13.67 -15.09
C SER A 755 -0.37 -14.13 -13.96
N ARG A 756 0.04 -13.95 -12.70
CA ARG A 756 -0.65 -14.45 -11.51
C ARG A 756 -0.75 -13.39 -10.43
N ALA A 757 -1.64 -12.43 -10.60
CA ALA A 757 -2.10 -11.60 -9.49
C ALA A 757 -3.39 -10.87 -9.86
N TYR A 758 -4.24 -10.67 -8.85
CA TYR A 758 -5.12 -9.52 -8.85
C TYR A 758 -4.24 -8.26 -8.88
N VAL A 759 -4.35 -7.44 -9.91
CA VAL A 759 -3.52 -6.26 -10.12
C VAL A 759 -3.94 -5.11 -9.17
N ARG A 760 -2.99 -4.57 -8.41
CA ARG A 760 -3.12 -3.35 -7.57
C ARG A 760 -2.02 -2.37 -7.91
N GLY A 761 -2.24 -1.09 -7.62
CA GLY A 761 -1.21 -0.05 -7.66
C GLY A 761 -0.58 0.09 -9.04
N ARG A 762 -1.43 0.34 -10.05
CA ARG A 762 -1.06 0.49 -11.47
C ARG A 762 -1.61 1.75 -12.10
N GLU A 763 -1.53 2.83 -11.35
CA GLU A 763 -1.98 4.14 -11.78
C GLU A 763 -0.91 4.81 -12.66
N LEU A 764 -1.37 5.62 -13.61
CA LEU A 764 -0.52 6.42 -14.48
C LEU A 764 -1.21 7.77 -14.70
N TYR A 765 -0.46 8.84 -14.45
CA TYR A 765 -0.91 10.22 -14.55
C TYR A 765 0.02 11.01 -15.47
N TRP A 766 -0.54 11.96 -16.19
CA TRP A 766 0.21 13.03 -16.86
C TRP A 766 0.17 14.23 -15.91
N HIS A 767 1.34 14.64 -15.42
CA HIS A 767 1.45 15.70 -14.42
C HIS A 767 2.76 16.46 -14.61
N ASP A 768 2.69 17.78 -14.72
CA ASP A 768 3.84 18.67 -14.92
C ASP A 768 4.80 18.23 -16.03
N ASP A 769 4.24 17.93 -17.22
CA ASP A 769 4.96 17.42 -18.41
C ASP A 769 5.69 16.08 -18.20
N MET A 770 5.35 15.35 -17.13
CA MET A 770 5.94 14.05 -16.78
C MET A 770 4.85 12.97 -16.69
N LEU A 771 5.29 11.72 -16.88
CA LEU A 771 4.48 10.57 -16.53
C LEU A 771 4.75 10.19 -15.07
N VAL A 772 3.75 10.32 -14.21
CA VAL A 772 3.83 9.89 -12.80
C VAL A 772 3.04 8.60 -12.66
N GLY A 773 3.68 7.53 -12.19
CA GLY A 773 3.03 6.23 -12.14
C GLY A 773 3.39 5.41 -10.92
N ALA A 774 2.58 4.37 -10.69
CA ALA A 774 2.90 3.33 -9.75
C ALA A 774 2.78 1.97 -10.42
N THR A 775 3.72 1.06 -10.15
CA THR A 775 3.64 -0.33 -10.58
C THR A 775 4.62 -1.18 -9.79
N SER A 776 4.33 -2.47 -9.62
CA SER A 776 5.27 -3.44 -9.02
C SER A 776 5.87 -2.97 -7.69
N GLY A 777 5.08 -2.31 -6.84
CA GLY A 777 5.50 -1.83 -5.51
C GLY A 777 6.37 -0.57 -5.53
N ARG A 778 6.31 0.22 -6.60
CA ARG A 778 7.10 1.43 -6.80
C ARG A 778 6.21 2.59 -7.24
N VAL A 779 6.54 3.80 -6.78
CA VAL A 779 6.08 5.07 -7.38
C VAL A 779 7.26 5.65 -8.15
N PHE A 780 7.01 6.16 -9.35
CA PHE A 780 8.03 6.65 -10.26
C PHE A 780 7.56 7.84 -11.09
N GLU A 781 8.52 8.56 -11.64
CA GLU A 781 8.34 9.56 -12.69
C GLU A 781 9.09 9.12 -13.95
N VAL A 782 8.55 9.43 -15.13
CA VAL A 782 9.22 9.20 -16.42
C VAL A 782 9.17 10.45 -17.27
N ASP A 783 10.34 10.84 -17.76
CA ASP A 783 10.48 11.89 -18.76
C ASP A 783 9.96 11.36 -20.12
N PRO A 784 8.95 11.99 -20.73
CA PRO A 784 8.29 11.46 -21.93
C PRO A 784 9.14 11.57 -23.20
N ASP A 785 10.16 12.42 -23.21
CA ASP A 785 11.05 12.61 -24.37
C ASP A 785 12.19 11.57 -24.38
N THR A 786 12.74 11.28 -23.21
CA THR A 786 13.89 10.37 -23.04
C THR A 786 13.49 8.97 -22.61
N LEU A 787 12.30 8.81 -22.05
CA LEU A 787 11.83 7.61 -21.35
C LEU A 787 12.71 7.22 -20.16
N ASP A 788 13.47 8.15 -19.59
CA ASP A 788 14.23 7.88 -18.38
C ASP A 788 13.30 7.88 -17.16
N MET A 789 13.36 6.80 -16.39
CA MET A 789 12.53 6.58 -15.21
C MET A 789 13.31 6.86 -13.94
N GLU A 790 12.68 7.59 -13.04
CA GLU A 790 13.15 7.87 -11.70
C GLU A 790 12.20 7.23 -10.67
N ILE A 791 12.74 6.40 -9.77
CA ILE A 791 11.94 5.79 -8.69
C ILE A 791 11.86 6.78 -7.53
N ILE A 792 10.63 7.21 -7.20
CA ILE A 792 10.33 8.11 -6.09
C ILE A 792 10.26 7.32 -4.77
N ALA A 793 9.57 6.19 -4.77
CA ALA A 793 9.38 5.38 -3.58
C ALA A 793 9.26 3.90 -3.92
N THR A 794 9.65 3.04 -2.96
CA THR A 794 9.54 1.58 -3.06
C THR A 794 8.71 1.01 -1.90
N ASN A 795 8.32 -0.27 -2.02
CA ASN A 795 7.39 -0.93 -1.11
C ASN A 795 6.04 -0.20 -0.99
N THR A 796 5.60 0.40 -2.10
CA THR A 796 4.38 1.21 -2.13
C THR A 796 3.18 0.42 -2.64
N ALA A 797 1.99 0.95 -2.39
CA ALA A 797 0.74 0.47 -2.94
C ALA A 797 -0.20 1.64 -3.26
N ASN A 798 -0.73 1.64 -4.48
CA ASN A 798 -1.61 2.66 -5.04
C ASN A 798 -0.94 4.05 -5.14
N LEU A 799 -1.54 4.94 -5.93
CA LEU A 799 -1.06 6.29 -6.14
C LEU A 799 -2.23 7.23 -6.46
N ALA A 800 -2.26 8.37 -5.79
CA ALA A 800 -3.11 9.51 -6.14
C ALA A 800 -2.31 10.80 -6.11
N ILE A 801 -2.76 11.81 -6.86
CA ILE A 801 -2.15 13.15 -6.89
C ILE A 801 -3.20 14.17 -6.46
N ASP A 802 -2.89 14.99 -5.46
CA ASP A 802 -3.81 16.01 -4.95
C ASP A 802 -3.84 17.29 -5.80
N LYS A 803 -4.66 18.26 -5.39
CA LYS A 803 -4.75 19.59 -6.05
C LYS A 803 -3.43 20.37 -6.14
N ASP A 804 -2.45 20.06 -5.30
CA ASP A 804 -1.19 20.79 -5.20
C ASP A 804 -0.03 20.00 -5.84
N GLY A 805 -0.32 18.91 -6.56
CA GLY A 805 0.69 18.08 -7.23
C GLY A 805 1.46 17.14 -6.30
N ARG A 806 0.97 16.89 -5.09
CA ARG A 806 1.61 15.98 -4.13
C ARG A 806 1.13 14.55 -4.32
N TYR A 807 2.03 13.59 -4.18
CA TYR A 807 1.73 12.19 -4.43
C TYR A 807 1.38 11.47 -3.13
N TYR A 808 0.35 10.65 -3.16
CA TYR A 808 -0.14 9.89 -2.01
C TYR A 808 -0.06 8.41 -2.34
N TYR A 809 0.62 7.65 -1.49
CA TYR A 809 0.79 6.21 -1.65
C TYR A 809 0.84 5.50 -0.29
N GLY A 810 0.46 4.23 -0.29
CA GLY A 810 0.48 3.42 0.93
C GLY A 810 1.78 2.63 1.10
N ARG A 811 2.23 2.47 2.35
CA ARG A 811 3.24 1.49 2.74
C ARG A 811 2.64 0.65 3.87
N SER A 812 2.20 -0.57 3.55
CA SER A 812 1.34 -1.39 4.44
C SER A 812 0.05 -0.63 4.84
N SER A 813 -0.14 -0.30 6.11
CA SER A 813 -1.29 0.45 6.64
C SER A 813 -1.04 1.96 6.78
N GLU A 814 0.16 2.42 6.48
CA GLU A 814 0.58 3.82 6.58
C GLU A 814 0.37 4.56 5.25
N LEU A 815 -0.25 5.73 5.30
CA LEU A 815 -0.38 6.65 4.18
C LEU A 815 0.79 7.64 4.19
N LEU A 816 1.52 7.68 3.08
CA LEU A 816 2.65 8.58 2.88
C LEU A 816 2.26 9.64 1.86
N ARG A 817 2.86 10.83 2.02
CA ARG A 817 2.77 11.94 1.08
C ARG A 817 4.17 12.31 0.61
N TRP A 818 4.37 12.32 -0.70
CA TRP A 818 5.53 12.92 -1.34
C TRP A 818 5.17 14.30 -1.87
N THR A 819 5.95 15.30 -1.47
CA THR A 819 5.86 16.65 -2.03
C THR A 819 7.02 16.82 -2.98
N PRO A 820 6.80 16.87 -4.31
CA PRO A 820 7.86 17.15 -5.26
C PRO A 820 8.58 18.46 -4.92
N ALA A 821 9.89 18.46 -5.09
CA ALA A 821 10.68 19.68 -4.98
C ALA A 821 10.28 20.60 -6.13
N GLU A 822 10.11 21.88 -5.83
CA GLU A 822 9.99 22.89 -6.88
C GLU A 822 11.20 22.79 -7.82
N PRO A 823 11.00 22.81 -9.14
CA PRO A 823 12.08 22.78 -10.09
C PRO A 823 13.10 23.88 -9.74
N ALA A 824 14.37 23.51 -9.64
CA ALA A 824 15.43 24.49 -9.41
C ALA A 824 15.32 25.59 -10.48
N PRO A 825 15.35 26.87 -10.10
CA PRO A 825 15.20 27.95 -11.06
C PRO A 825 16.33 27.86 -12.10
N ARG A 826 15.98 27.98 -13.38
CA ARG A 826 16.98 28.05 -14.44
C ARG A 826 17.70 29.41 -14.37
N CYS A 827 18.88 29.40 -13.80
CA CYS A 827 19.69 30.60 -13.58
C CYS A 827 20.47 30.96 -14.85
N ASP A 828 20.30 32.18 -15.35
CA ASP A 828 21.19 32.75 -16.37
C ASP A 828 22.51 33.24 -15.72
N VAL A 829 22.42 33.64 -14.45
CA VAL A 829 23.55 34.08 -13.63
C VAL A 829 23.49 33.39 -12.27
N THR A 830 24.47 32.54 -11.98
CA THR A 830 24.64 31.91 -10.67
C THR A 830 25.68 32.65 -9.84
N VAL A 831 25.42 32.77 -8.55
CA VAL A 831 26.30 33.34 -7.55
C VAL A 831 26.54 32.31 -6.45
N ASP A 832 27.64 31.60 -6.59
CA ASP A 832 28.09 30.44 -5.81
C ASP A 832 29.39 30.69 -5.03
N GLU A 833 30.00 31.87 -5.21
CA GLU A 833 31.13 32.36 -4.41
C GLU A 833 30.89 33.79 -3.89
N ASP A 834 31.46 34.08 -2.71
CA ASP A 834 31.46 35.40 -2.10
C ASP A 834 32.01 36.47 -3.06
N ARG A 835 31.26 37.56 -3.26
CA ARG A 835 31.66 38.66 -4.15
C ARG A 835 31.40 40.02 -3.54
N THR A 836 32.22 41.00 -3.92
CA THR A 836 32.09 42.41 -3.47
C THR A 836 31.75 43.40 -4.59
N ALA A 837 31.43 42.88 -5.78
CA ALA A 837 31.05 43.68 -6.93
C ALA A 837 29.52 43.85 -7.00
N PRO A 838 29.01 45.00 -7.50
CA PRO A 838 27.59 45.17 -7.86
C PRO A 838 27.06 44.03 -8.73
N LEU A 839 25.84 43.58 -8.45
CA LEU A 839 25.10 42.63 -9.27
C LEU A 839 23.95 43.37 -9.97
N THR A 840 23.94 43.40 -11.30
CA THR A 840 22.88 44.06 -12.08
C THR A 840 22.49 43.17 -13.24
N ALA A 841 21.19 42.89 -13.35
CA ALA A 841 20.60 42.01 -14.35
C ALA A 841 19.34 42.64 -14.95
N ASP A 842 19.14 42.46 -16.26
CA ASP A 842 17.99 42.98 -17.00
C ASP A 842 17.47 41.89 -17.93
N GLY A 843 16.25 41.42 -17.70
CA GLY A 843 15.62 40.34 -18.46
C GLY A 843 16.18 38.94 -18.23
N THR A 844 17.04 38.75 -17.21
CA THR A 844 17.71 37.46 -16.91
C THR A 844 17.38 36.97 -15.49
N THR A 845 17.44 35.66 -15.29
CA THR A 845 17.27 35.01 -13.98
C THR A 845 18.59 34.99 -13.20
N VAL A 846 18.59 35.55 -12.00
CA VAL A 846 19.74 35.60 -11.09
C VAL A 846 19.49 34.72 -9.88
N CYS A 847 20.43 33.83 -9.58
CA CYS A 847 20.40 32.96 -8.40
C CYS A 847 21.58 33.24 -7.49
N VAL A 848 21.31 33.43 -6.20
CA VAL A 848 22.31 33.62 -5.14
C VAL A 848 22.02 32.62 -4.05
N ASP A 849 22.97 31.74 -3.75
CA ASP A 849 22.74 30.63 -2.82
C ASP A 849 23.90 30.50 -1.84
N GLY A 850 23.62 30.53 -0.53
CA GLY A 850 24.60 30.27 0.54
C GLY A 850 25.79 31.24 0.65
N VAL A 851 25.85 32.30 -0.14
CA VAL A 851 27.03 33.20 -0.25
C VAL A 851 26.74 34.66 0.08
N THR A 852 27.81 35.45 0.21
CA THR A 852 27.76 36.89 0.47
C THR A 852 27.96 37.72 -0.79
N VAL A 853 26.99 38.58 -1.10
CA VAL A 853 27.08 39.64 -2.12
C VAL A 853 27.25 40.99 -1.42
N GLY A 854 28.48 41.48 -1.35
CA GLY A 854 28.81 42.83 -0.87
C GLY A 854 28.64 43.87 -1.97
N GLY A 855 27.56 44.64 -1.94
CA GLY A 855 27.27 45.66 -2.95
C GLY A 855 25.80 45.69 -3.38
N PRO A 856 25.42 46.63 -4.26
CA PRO A 856 24.04 46.74 -4.74
C PRO A 856 23.66 45.54 -5.62
N VAL A 857 22.46 44.99 -5.41
CA VAL A 857 21.82 43.98 -6.25
C VAL A 857 20.63 44.62 -6.96
N SER A 858 20.56 44.52 -8.28
CA SER A 858 19.49 45.12 -9.08
C SER A 858 18.99 44.19 -10.19
N VAL A 859 17.69 43.89 -10.21
CA VAL A 859 17.05 43.04 -11.23
C VAL A 859 15.88 43.80 -11.89
N SER A 860 15.85 43.82 -13.23
CA SER A 860 14.78 44.47 -14.00
C SER A 860 14.38 43.71 -15.27
N GLY A 861 13.47 44.30 -16.06
CA GLY A 861 13.23 43.91 -17.45
C GLY A 861 12.52 42.57 -17.67
N GLY A 862 11.75 42.09 -16.69
CA GLY A 862 11.10 40.78 -16.74
C GLY A 862 11.97 39.61 -16.28
N GLY A 863 13.20 39.87 -15.82
CA GLY A 863 14.06 38.84 -15.22
C GLY A 863 13.53 38.32 -13.88
N SER A 864 14.19 37.32 -13.32
CA SER A 864 13.83 36.71 -12.04
C SER A 864 14.97 36.80 -11.03
N LEU A 865 14.65 36.80 -9.74
CA LEU A 865 15.63 36.80 -8.66
C LEU A 865 15.32 35.67 -7.68
N HIS A 866 16.28 34.80 -7.44
CA HIS A 866 16.24 33.74 -6.43
C HIS A 866 17.41 33.94 -5.46
N VAL A 867 17.12 34.06 -4.17
CA VAL A 867 18.12 34.28 -3.11
C VAL A 867 17.79 33.35 -1.95
N THR A 868 18.65 32.38 -1.67
CA THR A 868 18.45 31.37 -0.62
C THR A 868 19.65 31.36 0.32
N ASP A 869 19.39 31.41 1.63
CA ASP A 869 20.40 31.32 2.70
C ASP A 869 21.65 32.20 2.50
N ALA A 870 21.47 33.34 1.82
CA ALA A 870 22.55 34.21 1.37
C ALA A 870 22.59 35.52 2.16
N THR A 871 23.71 36.24 2.08
CA THR A 871 23.86 37.58 2.65
C THR A 871 24.02 38.63 1.56
N ILE A 872 23.08 39.57 1.46
CA ILE A 872 23.23 40.76 0.60
C ILE A 872 23.61 41.95 1.47
N ALA A 873 24.87 42.39 1.36
CA ALA A 873 25.41 43.55 2.06
C ALA A 873 25.41 44.79 1.16
N GLY A 874 24.22 45.34 0.93
CA GLY A 874 23.98 46.49 0.06
C GLY A 874 22.50 46.65 -0.28
N PRO A 875 22.11 47.65 -1.08
CA PRO A 875 20.71 47.82 -1.47
C PRO A 875 20.27 46.72 -2.46
N LEU A 876 19.10 46.13 -2.21
CA LEU A 876 18.41 45.22 -3.13
C LEU A 876 17.29 45.99 -3.84
N ARG A 877 17.32 46.03 -5.16
CA ARG A 877 16.29 46.68 -5.99
C ARG A 877 15.76 45.75 -7.06
N VAL A 878 14.47 45.47 -7.06
CA VAL A 878 13.82 44.67 -8.09
C VAL A 878 12.69 45.48 -8.72
N THR A 879 12.64 45.55 -10.05
CA THR A 879 11.63 46.35 -10.77
C THR A 879 11.11 45.60 -11.98
N SER A 880 9.83 45.26 -12.00
CA SER A 880 9.16 44.53 -13.08
C SER A 880 9.80 43.17 -13.37
N ALA A 881 10.06 42.39 -12.31
CA ALA A 881 10.53 41.01 -12.42
C ALA A 881 9.36 40.04 -12.66
N GLY A 882 9.62 38.91 -13.31
CA GLY A 882 8.65 37.81 -13.38
C GLY A 882 8.46 37.17 -12.00
N THR A 883 9.55 36.62 -11.48
CA THR A 883 9.60 35.94 -10.18
C THR A 883 10.61 36.58 -9.23
N VAL A 884 10.27 36.67 -7.94
CA VAL A 884 11.18 37.09 -6.87
C VAL A 884 11.03 36.14 -5.68
N ASP A 885 12.01 35.29 -5.47
CA ASP A 885 12.12 34.40 -4.32
C ASP A 885 13.33 34.81 -3.46
N VAL A 886 13.08 35.18 -2.22
CA VAL A 886 14.11 35.49 -1.23
C VAL A 886 13.74 34.79 0.07
N THR A 887 14.52 33.77 0.43
CA THR A 887 14.22 32.85 1.54
C THR A 887 15.42 32.67 2.47
N GLY A 888 15.18 32.65 3.78
CA GLY A 888 16.21 32.35 4.79
C GLY A 888 17.39 33.32 4.83
N SER A 889 17.31 34.46 4.12
CA SER A 889 18.46 35.28 3.78
C SER A 889 18.63 36.50 4.69
N THR A 890 19.87 37.01 4.76
CA THR A 890 20.22 38.23 5.51
C THR A 890 20.45 39.41 4.57
N LEU A 891 19.66 40.47 4.72
CA LEU A 891 19.69 41.67 3.89
C LEU A 891 20.14 42.88 4.71
N ASN A 892 21.39 43.31 4.49
CA ASN A 892 22.00 44.46 5.16
C ASN A 892 21.98 45.70 4.27
N GLY A 893 20.79 46.31 4.12
CA GLY A 893 20.59 47.50 3.31
C GLY A 893 19.11 47.75 2.94
N PRO A 894 18.81 48.83 2.20
CA PRO A 894 17.47 49.08 1.68
C PRO A 894 16.98 48.00 0.71
N VAL A 895 15.74 47.56 0.86
CA VAL A 895 15.06 46.61 -0.05
C VAL A 895 13.90 47.31 -0.74
N ASP A 896 13.88 47.35 -2.07
CA ASP A 896 12.81 47.93 -2.88
C ASP A 896 12.39 46.94 -3.98
N ILE A 897 11.23 46.31 -3.83
CA ILE A 897 10.69 45.31 -4.77
C ILE A 897 9.38 45.85 -5.33
N GLY A 898 9.31 46.00 -6.65
CA GLY A 898 8.08 46.47 -7.28
C GLY A 898 7.79 45.90 -8.66
N GLY A 899 6.50 45.78 -8.96
CA GLY A 899 6.00 45.34 -10.26
C GLY A 899 6.17 43.86 -10.57
N THR A 900 6.36 42.99 -9.57
CA THR A 900 6.47 41.54 -9.78
C THR A 900 5.14 40.96 -10.29
N SER A 901 5.19 40.15 -11.35
CA SER A 901 3.99 39.71 -12.10
C SER A 901 3.57 38.27 -11.88
N THR A 902 4.48 37.33 -11.60
CA THR A 902 4.18 35.90 -11.54
C THR A 902 4.20 35.37 -10.11
N ARG A 903 5.34 35.45 -9.43
CA ARG A 903 5.53 34.95 -8.06
C ARG A 903 6.37 35.93 -7.23
N LEU A 904 5.93 36.24 -6.03
CA LEU A 904 6.72 36.95 -5.02
C LEU A 904 6.72 36.11 -3.73
N ARG A 905 7.85 35.49 -3.39
CA ARG A 905 8.09 34.80 -2.13
C ARG A 905 9.22 35.49 -1.39
N PHE A 906 8.91 36.15 -0.29
CA PHE A 906 9.89 36.83 0.55
C PHE A 906 9.65 36.37 1.99
N THR A 907 10.30 35.27 2.37
CA THR A 907 9.94 34.50 3.57
C THR A 907 11.13 34.18 4.47
N GLY A 908 10.99 34.34 5.79
CA GLY A 908 12.01 33.90 6.75
C GLY A 908 13.30 34.73 6.73
N ASN A 909 13.27 35.96 6.20
CA ASN A 909 14.47 36.78 6.04
C ASN A 909 14.73 37.69 7.23
N THR A 910 16.00 38.05 7.43
CA THR A 910 16.42 39.10 8.37
C THR A 910 16.85 40.34 7.59
N VAL A 911 16.15 41.47 7.77
CA VAL A 911 16.39 42.71 7.02
C VAL A 911 16.77 43.86 7.95
N THR A 912 18.03 44.32 7.82
CA THR A 912 18.54 45.52 8.47
C THR A 912 18.49 46.70 7.50
N GLY A 913 17.32 47.32 7.36
CA GLY A 913 17.10 48.47 6.47
C GLY A 913 15.62 48.73 6.18
N PRO A 914 15.28 49.81 5.45
CA PRO A 914 13.92 50.05 5.01
C PRO A 914 13.50 49.02 3.93
N VAL A 915 12.26 48.54 4.01
CA VAL A 915 11.64 47.63 3.02
C VAL A 915 10.48 48.34 2.35
N ARG A 916 10.46 48.32 1.01
CA ARG A 916 9.39 48.88 0.19
C ARG A 916 8.88 47.83 -0.80
N LEU A 917 7.57 47.58 -0.77
CA LEU A 917 6.86 46.72 -1.72
C LEU A 917 5.85 47.57 -2.51
N THR A 918 6.01 47.68 -3.83
CA THR A 918 5.14 48.55 -4.66
C THR A 918 4.59 47.84 -5.88
N GLY A 919 3.26 47.72 -6.01
CA GLY A 919 2.66 47.29 -7.28
C GLY A 919 2.91 45.83 -7.65
N ASN A 920 3.24 44.96 -6.70
CA ASN A 920 3.47 43.54 -6.96
C ASN A 920 2.14 42.80 -7.05
N ALA A 921 1.77 42.36 -8.25
CA ALA A 921 0.48 41.75 -8.55
C ALA A 921 0.58 40.25 -8.85
N ALA A 922 1.68 39.61 -8.40
CA ALA A 922 1.94 38.19 -8.54
C ALA A 922 0.76 37.30 -8.11
N ASP A 923 0.51 36.25 -8.89
CA ASP A 923 -0.53 35.25 -8.63
C ASP A 923 -0.21 34.48 -7.34
N GLU A 924 1.06 34.10 -7.19
CA GLU A 924 1.61 33.59 -5.94
C GLU A 924 2.29 34.70 -5.14
N PHE A 925 1.80 34.93 -3.92
CA PHE A 925 2.29 36.03 -3.09
C PHE A 925 2.47 35.59 -1.62
N SER A 926 3.72 35.57 -1.16
CA SER A 926 4.11 35.36 0.23
C SER A 926 5.09 36.42 0.70
N PHE A 927 4.72 37.15 1.75
CA PHE A 927 5.58 38.02 2.53
C PHE A 927 5.40 37.67 4.01
N THR A 928 6.09 36.62 4.47
CA THR A 928 5.83 36.02 5.79
C THR A 928 7.09 35.72 6.60
N ALA A 929 6.97 35.62 7.92
CA ALA A 929 8.06 35.21 8.82
C ALA A 929 9.36 36.05 8.74
N ASN A 930 9.30 37.29 8.26
CA ASN A 930 10.48 38.15 8.18
C ASN A 930 10.71 38.94 9.47
N GLU A 931 11.98 39.21 9.79
CA GLU A 931 12.41 40.16 10.80
C GLU A 931 12.96 41.43 10.14
N VAL A 932 12.28 42.57 10.32
CA VAL A 932 12.65 43.85 9.67
C VAL A 932 12.93 44.91 10.74
N THR A 933 14.18 45.37 10.83
CA THR A 933 14.55 46.42 11.80
C THR A 933 14.19 47.83 11.33
N GLY A 934 14.02 48.06 10.02
CA GLY A 934 13.69 49.38 9.44
C GLY A 934 12.20 49.63 9.12
N PRO A 935 11.85 50.78 8.53
CA PRO A 935 10.50 51.07 8.06
C PRO A 935 10.00 50.07 7.01
N LEU A 936 8.73 49.68 7.07
CA LEU A 936 8.07 48.81 6.08
C LEU A 936 6.92 49.56 5.40
N THR A 937 7.01 49.77 4.08
CA THR A 937 5.99 50.48 3.29
C THR A 937 5.48 49.62 2.16
N CYS A 938 4.15 49.45 2.07
CA CYS A 938 3.53 48.60 1.05
C CYS A 938 2.39 49.32 0.35
N THR A 939 2.39 49.38 -0.98
CA THR A 939 1.37 50.10 -1.75
C THR A 939 1.07 49.41 -3.07
N GLY A 940 -0.23 49.13 -3.32
CA GLY A 940 -0.70 48.58 -4.60
C GLY A 940 -0.30 47.13 -4.86
N ASN A 941 0.08 46.35 -3.85
CA ASN A 941 0.39 44.92 -3.98
C ASN A 941 -0.87 44.05 -3.91
N ASN A 942 -0.73 42.76 -4.24
CA ASN A 942 -1.77 41.74 -4.10
C ASN A 942 -2.42 41.79 -2.69
N THR A 943 -3.74 41.55 -2.63
CA THR A 943 -4.55 41.60 -1.42
C THR A 943 -4.13 40.56 -0.37
N TYR A 944 -3.50 39.45 -0.75
CA TYR A 944 -2.98 38.43 0.18
C TYR A 944 -2.01 39.00 1.23
N LEU A 945 -1.25 40.04 0.86
CA LEU A 945 -0.33 40.75 1.76
C LEU A 945 -1.01 41.18 3.08
N VAL A 946 -2.28 41.63 3.02
CA VAL A 946 -2.99 42.16 4.19
C VAL A 946 -3.16 41.08 5.26
N GLY A 947 -3.54 39.86 4.87
CA GLY A 947 -3.69 38.71 5.76
C GLY A 947 -2.36 38.20 6.34
N GLN A 948 -1.24 38.46 5.65
CA GLN A 948 0.10 38.01 6.05
C GLN A 948 0.83 39.00 6.97
N THR A 949 0.34 40.24 7.12
CA THR A 949 1.02 41.30 7.89
C THR A 949 1.37 40.94 9.33
N GLY A 950 0.57 40.08 9.98
CA GLY A 950 0.79 39.60 11.35
C GLY A 950 1.93 38.59 11.50
N SER A 951 2.37 37.96 10.41
CA SER A 951 3.43 36.93 10.42
C SER A 951 4.85 37.51 10.47
N ASN A 952 5.02 38.83 10.32
CA ASN A 952 6.32 39.48 10.26
C ASN A 952 6.61 40.27 11.54
N THR A 953 7.84 40.20 12.04
CA THR A 953 8.36 41.02 13.13
C THR A 953 8.97 42.28 12.54
N VAL A 954 8.42 43.46 12.87
CA VAL A 954 8.92 44.74 12.32
C VAL A 954 9.12 45.71 13.46
N ALA A 955 10.36 46.17 13.66
CA ALA A 955 10.71 47.13 14.69
C ALA A 955 10.45 48.60 14.25
N GLY A 956 10.45 48.87 12.95
CA GLY A 956 10.20 50.19 12.37
C GLY A 956 8.71 50.50 12.10
N PRO A 957 8.38 51.74 11.68
CA PRO A 957 7.02 52.12 11.34
C PRO A 957 6.50 51.35 10.11
N ARG A 958 5.22 50.97 10.13
CA ARG A 958 4.51 50.31 9.03
C ARG A 958 3.57 51.28 8.33
N ASP A 959 3.53 51.27 6.99
CA ASP A 959 2.62 52.12 6.21
C ASP A 959 1.93 51.40 5.04
N GLY A 960 0.83 51.98 4.57
CA GLY A 960 -0.01 51.44 3.49
C GLY A 960 -0.65 50.09 3.84
N GLN A 961 -0.55 49.13 2.91
CA GLN A 961 -1.11 47.78 3.06
C GLN A 961 -0.40 46.93 4.13
N CYS A 962 0.77 47.35 4.62
CA CYS A 962 1.55 46.61 5.62
C CYS A 962 1.21 46.99 7.07
N ARG A 963 0.21 47.85 7.30
CA ARG A 963 -0.28 48.13 8.64
C ARG A 963 -0.98 46.90 9.21
N VAL A 964 -0.67 46.53 10.45
CA VAL A 964 -1.42 45.47 11.15
C VAL A 964 -2.81 46.03 11.49
N GLY A 965 -3.87 45.37 11.05
CA GLY A 965 -5.22 45.68 11.51
C GLY A 965 -5.31 45.46 13.01
N ARG A 966 -5.92 46.39 13.76
CA ARG A 966 -6.56 46.00 15.02
C ARG A 966 -7.80 45.21 14.63
N GLU A 967 -7.91 43.97 15.13
CA GLU A 967 -9.15 43.20 15.09
C GLU A 967 -10.38 44.03 15.50
#